data_AF-A0AA38NTN1-F1
#
_entry.id   AF-A0AA38NTN1-F1
#
_cell.length_a   1.000
_cell.length_b   1.000
_cell.length_c   1.000
_cell.angle_alpha   90.00
_cell.angle_beta   90.00
_cell.angle_gamma   90.00
#
_symmetry.space_group_name_H-M   'P 1'
#
loop_
_entity.id
_entity.type
_entity.pdbx_description
1 polymer ?
#
loop_
_entity_poly.entity_id
_entity_poly.type
_entity_poly.pdbx_seq_one_letter_code
_entity_poly.pdbx_strand_id
1 'polypeptide(L)'
;MREQDTLSPSSPLSDQVGSAPSSALPAPSPARFIQHPPRSIYHNNQNPPFARSSPSITTSSTTITNNYDLTTLDITDSNPRSDTLSIEGFEDGDDELNDLESQRLLASSEKYSHTPDSKSALSHTPSISSASTLVEHPSHNPIPATQVFARNAPPLYLPKLDAYLSSLPKPSFAGEQTSSKPRMFPPMDRLEKSKQSLEDMEMNSQIPPFWRNRKTLLGSAVNLVIGLTGSSAIATYYSLQGVVNTVQVFALILSTFVPVTGENLANEWRTLFLGTIPNVLALNFASTLTQSLIFLVIFMIIATGLLYYFQRRARHCDRYNRLEGLQKRSKGNHWRIVVVTFLLTVIYLPMSIMAIHVLVWSDDLWVVPNPYVNATSSPPVVAPLGPTSEYRDPLDFCWTTTMKKDEINYAPVMIILSAIVVGMLSIAFPIMLRRVIKHSVPRVDRFTELGRPRTKADMDVEYHRVLARDQNPFVFLYSGFRRGWGTYESTYLFAKLSTLVMVAVIDLDNCFFRSASRTVTPIVRQVLLLVCTLGFFLMQCFLGPFLDPVNNASEWVSRMNYVSTSTVALLVALDVPGTDILNSYVLYAIYIVTYGLSFYFTVINLSPVRRLVKRLTRRLDFSIDVFSPRLSISFLSPHVKRRIWQESITTLILTSPDCKIPSQQTMTFAQALDFEFPPYLLDFAGTPGERHVENLKILREIGSFEYRKAASLISGPDSERYKRVEVEIQNHFVGPDSYWKDPNDTAVPGCSGSFGNAWFIPFPPTVVIRYDNGKLVVLQTLGQLEEYAAQNSSRRVQRKREIRMALRALEGQTVRWPYEHILPVGAQFFFCCFKPKYNATTPIHYETCVFKIQRRGYLTWDKVQLGSGFQVQLNYNKEVILDGDLIGLTENFELTPTLAHFLALNEDLIFSRLGKIEALISAYRRHHLKECHHKAQVLSYQFLSNVYDHPRSTTGLAKSAFGFEHDLRVRQLLVGSDAIFETAYARLSAVSTTETATWWYIFWDDLWRRNYDTISNLRLHEVDFNPYYPSSIAYTPLPRPILESFLIQRGLMSTPAKRGDLFYGGFLNKLYLRLNETAFHGSSKIILFHLGDDKSELDMEGIDLEIQMEGLSSMLGTGGGTDHDDSSIIVRPEYKWEGVLTDTIQHHRWRRKKFLSKLGAWFGITPLWRAGAISPGVAIDVRLKDGRYILLDDVHLSSR
;
A
#
# COMPACT_ATOMS: atom_id res chain seq x y z
N MET A 1 19.66 14.38 46.26
CA MET A 1 20.56 14.05 47.37
C MET A 1 20.34 15.14 48.41
N ARG A 2 19.79 14.79 49.59
CA ARG A 2 19.23 15.67 50.65
C ARG A 2 17.97 16.47 50.23
N GLU A 3 16.79 16.32 50.86
CA GLU A 3 16.35 16.55 52.27
C GLU A 3 15.98 18.05 52.48
N GLN A 4 14.68 18.40 52.65
CA GLN A 4 13.90 18.52 53.91
C GLN A 4 14.25 19.81 54.71
N ASP A 5 13.34 20.58 55.35
CA ASP A 5 11.96 20.30 55.81
C ASP A 5 11.07 21.56 56.08
N THR A 6 9.74 21.33 56.05
CA THR A 6 8.56 21.89 56.81
C THR A 6 8.43 23.33 57.38
N LEU A 7 7.19 23.88 57.28
CA LEU A 7 6.26 24.39 58.35
C LEU A 7 5.16 25.29 57.69
N SER A 8 3.84 24.98 57.63
CA SER A 8 2.76 24.89 58.67
C SER A 8 2.25 26.27 59.18
N PRO A 9 0.98 26.50 59.66
CA PRO A 9 -0.22 25.63 59.85
C PRO A 9 -1.64 26.26 59.54
N SER A 10 -2.73 25.58 59.96
CA SER A 10 -4.16 26.02 60.21
C SER A 10 -5.08 26.39 59.00
N SER A 11 -6.29 25.85 58.72
CA SER A 11 -7.45 25.28 59.50
C SER A 11 -8.41 26.34 60.09
N PRO A 12 -9.71 26.08 60.44
CA PRO A 12 -10.59 24.87 60.33
C PRO A 12 -12.08 25.12 59.88
N LEU A 13 -13.00 24.15 60.13
CA LEU A 13 -14.50 24.15 60.05
C LEU A 13 -15.15 24.10 58.65
N SER A 14 -16.35 23.52 58.37
CA SER A 14 -17.27 22.54 59.02
C SER A 14 -18.50 22.33 58.06
N ASP A 15 -19.37 21.30 58.07
CA ASP A 15 -19.55 20.06 58.85
C ASP A 15 -20.48 19.03 58.11
N GLN A 16 -20.69 17.86 58.73
CA GLN A 16 -21.88 16.97 58.73
C GLN A 16 -22.35 16.11 57.53
N VAL A 17 -22.54 14.82 57.89
CA VAL A 17 -23.48 13.79 57.37
C VAL A 17 -23.25 13.23 55.95
N GLY A 18 -22.61 12.05 55.91
CA GLY A 18 -22.64 11.13 54.77
C GLY A 18 -23.35 9.82 55.14
N SER A 19 -24.50 9.55 54.54
CA SER A 19 -25.27 8.31 54.70
C SER A 19 -24.61 7.13 53.98
N ALA A 20 -24.47 5.98 54.64
CA ALA A 20 -23.88 4.78 54.07
C ALA A 20 -24.76 4.16 52.94
N PRO A 21 -24.18 3.77 51.79
CA PRO A 21 -24.90 3.00 50.77
C PRO A 21 -25.07 1.54 51.21
N SER A 22 -26.24 0.97 50.91
CA SER A 22 -26.60 -0.41 51.24
C SER A 22 -25.63 -1.44 50.68
N SER A 23 -25.27 -2.44 51.49
CA SER A 23 -24.52 -3.61 51.07
C SER A 23 -25.26 -4.41 49.99
N ALA A 24 -24.80 -4.31 48.75
CA ALA A 24 -25.25 -5.20 47.68
C ALA A 24 -24.82 -6.64 48.02
N LEU A 25 -25.78 -7.57 47.99
CA LEU A 25 -25.53 -9.00 48.13
C LEU A 25 -24.55 -9.50 47.04
N PRO A 26 -23.65 -10.46 47.34
CA PRO A 26 -22.78 -11.03 46.33
C PRO A 26 -23.59 -11.75 45.24
N ALA A 27 -23.11 -11.68 44.00
CA ALA A 27 -23.73 -12.36 42.86
C ALA A 27 -23.73 -13.89 43.04
N PRO A 28 -24.79 -14.60 42.60
CA PRO A 28 -24.88 -16.05 42.75
C PRO A 28 -23.84 -16.80 41.89
N SER A 29 -23.33 -17.91 42.44
CA SER A 29 -22.33 -18.79 41.81
C SER A 29 -22.82 -19.41 40.47
N PRO A 30 -21.98 -19.50 39.43
CA PRO A 30 -22.37 -19.98 38.09
C PRO A 30 -22.35 -21.51 37.91
N ALA A 31 -22.25 -22.31 38.97
CA ALA A 31 -22.29 -23.78 38.89
C ALA A 31 -23.72 -24.34 39.05
N ARG A 32 -24.63 -24.05 38.12
CA ARG A 32 -26.06 -24.46 38.25
C ARG A 32 -26.37 -25.90 37.79
N PHE A 33 -25.39 -26.60 37.23
CA PHE A 33 -25.52 -27.98 36.75
C PHE A 33 -25.02 -29.04 37.74
N ILE A 34 -24.26 -28.62 38.76
CA ILE A 34 -23.73 -29.52 39.79
C ILE A 34 -24.52 -29.29 41.07
N GLN A 35 -25.52 -30.14 41.31
CA GLN A 35 -26.25 -30.15 42.58
C GLN A 35 -25.50 -31.01 43.59
N HIS A 36 -25.04 -30.40 44.68
CA HIS A 36 -24.65 -31.18 45.86
C HIS A 36 -25.90 -31.64 46.63
N PRO A 37 -25.90 -32.86 47.21
CA PRO A 37 -26.96 -33.29 48.11
C PRO A 37 -26.97 -32.43 49.39
N PRO A 38 -28.14 -32.15 49.99
CA PRO A 38 -28.24 -31.27 51.13
C PRO A 38 -27.62 -31.89 52.40
N ARG A 39 -26.77 -31.12 53.08
CA ARG A 39 -26.37 -31.45 54.47
C ARG A 39 -27.58 -31.24 55.39
N SER A 40 -27.95 -32.29 56.13
CA SER A 40 -29.00 -32.23 57.14
C SER A 40 -28.61 -31.30 58.29
N ILE A 41 -29.44 -30.29 58.58
CA ILE A 41 -29.42 -29.54 59.82
C ILE A 41 -30.82 -29.62 60.44
N TYR A 42 -30.87 -29.84 61.75
CA TYR A 42 -32.09 -30.14 62.50
C TYR A 42 -33.13 -29.01 62.48
N HIS A 43 -34.40 -29.40 62.52
CA HIS A 43 -35.52 -28.51 62.83
C HIS A 43 -35.35 -27.85 64.20
N ASN A 44 -35.78 -26.58 64.31
CA ASN A 44 -36.68 -26.21 65.39
C ASN A 44 -37.68 -25.11 64.96
N ASN A 45 -38.86 -25.09 65.58
CA ASN A 45 -40.03 -24.31 65.14
C ASN A 45 -40.04 -22.87 65.65
N GLN A 46 -40.67 -21.94 64.91
CA GLN A 46 -41.95 -21.29 65.31
C GLN A 46 -42.43 -20.18 64.34
N ASN A 47 -43.54 -20.46 63.64
CA ASN A 47 -44.71 -19.62 63.35
C ASN A 47 -44.64 -18.21 62.66
N PRO A 48 -45.77 -17.73 62.07
CA PRO A 48 -45.76 -16.84 60.89
C PRO A 48 -46.68 -15.60 61.10
N PRO A 49 -47.44 -15.09 60.10
CA PRO A 49 -47.09 -14.54 58.76
C PRO A 49 -47.46 -13.03 58.65
N PHE A 50 -47.22 -12.37 57.52
CA PHE A 50 -48.21 -11.40 56.98
C PHE A 50 -48.09 -11.24 55.45
N ALA A 51 -49.23 -11.03 54.79
CA ALA A 51 -49.36 -10.84 53.34
C ALA A 51 -49.66 -9.38 52.99
N ARG A 52 -49.41 -8.96 51.73
CA ARG A 52 -50.51 -8.72 50.75
C ARG A 52 -50.08 -8.16 49.38
N SER A 53 -50.93 -8.50 48.40
CA SER A 53 -51.38 -7.69 47.24
C SER A 53 -50.37 -7.10 46.25
N SER A 54 -50.36 -7.70 45.06
CA SER A 54 -50.34 -7.01 43.74
C SER A 54 -51.50 -5.98 43.64
N PRO A 55 -51.52 -5.04 42.67
CA PRO A 55 -51.84 -5.43 41.28
C PRO A 55 -51.14 -4.65 40.14
N SER A 56 -51.23 -5.25 38.96
CA SER A 56 -51.02 -4.69 37.62
C SER A 56 -52.22 -3.86 37.12
N ILE A 57 -51.98 -2.87 36.25
CA ILE A 57 -52.79 -2.38 35.10
C ILE A 57 -51.80 -1.52 34.25
N THR A 58 -51.49 -1.74 32.97
CA THR A 58 -52.24 -1.79 31.67
C THR A 58 -52.62 -0.42 31.10
N THR A 59 -52.58 -0.28 29.76
CA THR A 59 -53.03 0.87 28.90
C THR A 59 -52.18 2.16 28.95
N SER A 60 -52.04 2.96 27.88
CA SER A 60 -52.39 2.81 26.45
C SER A 60 -51.65 3.84 25.58
N SER A 61 -51.65 3.63 24.26
CA SER A 61 -51.14 4.54 23.21
C SER A 61 -51.92 5.85 23.07
N THR A 62 -51.24 6.94 22.71
CA THR A 62 -51.86 8.12 22.07
C THR A 62 -50.95 8.72 21.01
N THR A 63 -51.50 8.91 19.81
CA THR A 63 -50.87 9.57 18.66
C THR A 63 -51.18 11.08 18.72
N ILE A 64 -50.18 11.95 18.57
CA ILE A 64 -50.40 13.37 18.27
C ILE A 64 -49.47 13.77 17.12
N THR A 65 -50.08 14.16 16.01
CA THR A 65 -49.45 14.86 14.87
C THR A 65 -49.25 16.33 15.20
N ASN A 66 -48.14 16.93 14.74
CA ASN A 66 -48.15 18.33 14.30
C ASN A 66 -46.98 18.60 13.34
N ASN A 67 -47.32 19.16 12.18
CA ASN A 67 -46.35 19.65 11.20
C ASN A 67 -45.76 20.99 11.64
N TYR A 68 -44.50 21.26 11.29
CA TYR A 68 -44.08 22.56 10.76
C TYR A 68 -42.84 22.36 9.88
N ASP A 69 -42.96 22.71 8.61
CA ASP A 69 -41.84 22.76 7.66
C ASP A 69 -40.97 23.99 7.93
N LEU A 70 -39.65 23.85 7.73
CA LEU A 70 -38.86 24.96 7.17
C LEU A 70 -37.72 24.41 6.30
N THR A 71 -37.57 25.00 5.12
CA THR A 71 -36.77 24.52 4.00
C THR A 71 -35.34 25.03 3.98
N THR A 72 -34.38 24.16 3.67
CA THR A 72 -33.14 24.54 2.97
C THR A 72 -32.84 23.48 1.90
N LEU A 73 -32.73 23.92 0.64
CA LEU A 73 -32.44 23.06 -0.50
C LEU A 73 -30.96 22.66 -0.54
N ASP A 74 -30.72 21.37 -0.77
CA ASP A 74 -29.47 20.84 -1.33
C ASP A 74 -29.83 20.08 -2.62
N ILE A 75 -29.12 20.36 -3.70
CA ILE A 75 -29.26 19.82 -5.06
C ILE A 75 -27.80 19.57 -5.49
N THR A 76 -27.30 18.41 -5.93
CA THR A 76 -27.78 17.10 -6.44
C THR A 76 -26.96 15.95 -5.79
N ASP A 77 -27.14 14.64 -6.01
CA ASP A 77 -28.07 13.80 -6.77
C ASP A 77 -28.16 12.45 -6.03
N SER A 78 -29.34 11.85 -5.91
CA SER A 78 -29.47 10.46 -5.42
C SER A 78 -30.71 9.78 -5.99
N ASN A 79 -30.52 8.59 -6.57
CA ASN A 79 -31.63 7.72 -6.98
C ASN A 79 -31.29 6.26 -6.62
N PRO A 80 -31.74 5.75 -5.46
CA PRO A 80 -31.73 4.32 -5.18
C PRO A 80 -33.01 3.67 -5.74
N ARG A 81 -32.88 2.53 -6.41
CA ARG A 81 -34.02 1.66 -6.70
C ARG A 81 -33.77 0.31 -6.05
N SER A 82 -34.65 -0.06 -5.12
CA SER A 82 -34.67 -1.37 -4.48
C SER A 82 -35.27 -2.41 -5.42
N ASP A 83 -34.62 -3.56 -5.56
CA ASP A 83 -35.31 -4.83 -5.82
C ASP A 83 -34.49 -5.99 -5.25
N THR A 84 -35.17 -6.89 -4.53
CA THR A 84 -34.61 -8.11 -3.93
C THR A 84 -34.58 -9.26 -4.94
N LEU A 85 -33.46 -9.98 -5.05
CA LEU A 85 -33.43 -11.35 -5.57
C LEU A 85 -32.22 -12.13 -4.99
N SER A 86 -32.49 -13.34 -4.52
CA SER A 86 -31.57 -14.25 -3.81
C SER A 86 -31.00 -15.31 -4.75
N ILE A 87 -29.70 -15.62 -4.66
CA ILE A 87 -29.07 -16.78 -5.33
C ILE A 87 -28.02 -17.44 -4.41
N GLU A 88 -28.11 -18.77 -4.29
CA GLU A 88 -27.16 -19.64 -3.58
C GLU A 88 -25.89 -19.90 -4.43
N GLY A 89 -24.74 -20.21 -3.81
CA GLY A 89 -23.43 -20.29 -4.50
C GLY A 89 -22.94 -21.70 -4.84
N PHE A 90 -21.77 -21.78 -5.51
CA PHE A 90 -20.76 -22.85 -5.36
C PHE A 90 -19.36 -22.38 -5.86
N GLU A 91 -18.37 -23.27 -5.89
CA GLU A 91 -16.95 -23.03 -5.54
C GLU A 91 -15.94 -22.55 -6.64
N ASP A 92 -14.81 -22.01 -6.13
CA ASP A 92 -13.43 -21.89 -6.64
C ASP A 92 -13.12 -21.85 -8.16
N GLY A 93 -12.53 -20.72 -8.60
CA GLY A 93 -11.83 -20.60 -9.89
C GLY A 93 -11.31 -19.17 -10.20
N ASP A 94 -10.02 -18.93 -9.91
CA ASP A 94 -9.05 -17.91 -10.40
C ASP A 94 -9.44 -16.47 -10.90
N ASP A 95 -8.41 -15.60 -10.88
CA ASP A 95 -8.43 -14.16 -11.19
C ASP A 95 -8.91 -13.79 -12.62
N GLU A 96 -10.22 -13.73 -12.92
CA GLU A 96 -10.72 -13.06 -14.15
C GLU A 96 -12.11 -12.37 -14.08
N LEU A 97 -12.73 -12.24 -12.90
CA LEU A 97 -14.16 -11.84 -12.78
C LEU A 97 -14.49 -10.37 -12.42
N ASN A 98 -13.56 -9.40 -12.59
CA ASN A 98 -13.85 -7.97 -12.34
C ASN A 98 -14.26 -7.16 -13.59
N ASP A 99 -14.06 -7.69 -14.81
CA ASP A 99 -14.46 -6.99 -16.05
C ASP A 99 -15.87 -7.36 -16.55
N LEU A 100 -16.44 -8.50 -16.11
CA LEU A 100 -17.73 -8.99 -16.64
C LEU A 100 -18.97 -8.33 -16.02
N GLU A 101 -18.91 -7.87 -14.77
CA GLU A 101 -20.05 -7.24 -14.10
C GLU A 101 -20.32 -5.83 -14.67
N SER A 102 -19.27 -5.14 -15.10
CA SER A 102 -19.37 -3.86 -15.84
C SER A 102 -20.02 -4.03 -17.24
N GLN A 103 -19.90 -5.20 -17.87
CA GLN A 103 -20.54 -5.47 -19.16
C GLN A 103 -21.99 -5.95 -19.03
N ARG A 104 -22.36 -6.63 -17.94
CA ARG A 104 -23.76 -7.10 -17.74
C ARG A 104 -24.75 -5.98 -17.44
N LEU A 105 -24.32 -4.88 -16.81
CA LEU A 105 -25.14 -3.67 -16.65
C LEU A 105 -25.37 -2.88 -17.95
N LEU A 106 -24.63 -3.18 -19.03
CA LEU A 106 -24.80 -2.58 -20.36
C LEU A 106 -25.55 -3.48 -21.35
N ALA A 107 -25.82 -4.74 -21.00
CA ALA A 107 -26.37 -5.75 -21.93
C ALA A 107 -27.85 -6.11 -21.72
N SER A 108 -28.55 -5.48 -20.77
CA SER A 108 -29.95 -5.79 -20.41
C SER A 108 -31.00 -4.89 -21.08
N SER A 109 -30.60 -3.97 -21.97
CA SER A 109 -31.51 -3.02 -22.64
C SER A 109 -31.58 -3.20 -24.16
N GLU A 110 -31.54 -4.44 -24.68
CA GLU A 110 -31.75 -4.68 -26.11
C GLU A 110 -32.33 -6.07 -26.40
N LYS A 111 -33.67 -6.16 -26.50
CA LYS A 111 -34.41 -7.24 -27.22
C LYS A 111 -35.91 -6.95 -27.33
N TYR A 112 -36.28 -6.08 -28.26
CA TYR A 112 -37.54 -6.22 -28.99
C TYR A 112 -37.24 -6.06 -30.49
N SER A 113 -37.58 -7.10 -31.24
CA SER A 113 -37.31 -7.21 -32.68
C SER A 113 -38.41 -6.54 -33.50
N HIS A 114 -38.06 -5.69 -34.46
CA HIS A 114 -38.77 -5.60 -35.75
C HIS A 114 -37.91 -4.90 -36.82
N THR A 115 -37.94 -5.46 -38.02
CA THR A 115 -37.57 -4.86 -39.31
C THR A 115 -38.58 -5.39 -40.36
N PRO A 116 -38.71 -4.81 -41.56
CA PRO A 116 -37.99 -3.66 -42.14
C PRO A 116 -38.92 -2.53 -42.67
N ASP A 117 -38.29 -1.60 -43.40
CA ASP A 117 -38.79 -0.83 -44.55
C ASP A 117 -39.19 0.66 -44.45
N SER A 118 -38.80 1.32 -45.54
CA SER A 118 -39.25 2.61 -46.09
C SER A 118 -38.71 3.93 -45.49
N LYS A 119 -38.02 4.63 -46.39
CA LYS A 119 -37.58 6.03 -46.34
C LYS A 119 -38.71 6.99 -45.91
N SER A 120 -38.46 7.87 -44.93
CA SER A 120 -38.57 9.34 -45.10
C SER A 120 -38.28 10.14 -43.82
N ALA A 121 -37.70 11.33 -44.04
CA ALA A 121 -37.66 12.54 -43.21
C ALA A 121 -38.17 12.52 -41.74
N LEU A 122 -37.29 12.89 -40.79
CA LEU A 122 -37.30 14.22 -40.15
C LEU A 122 -36.09 14.39 -39.21
N SER A 123 -35.39 15.52 -39.31
CA SER A 123 -34.34 15.90 -38.36
C SER A 123 -34.93 16.64 -37.15
N HIS A 124 -34.88 16.05 -35.96
CA HIS A 124 -35.09 16.76 -34.70
C HIS A 124 -33.87 16.66 -33.81
N THR A 125 -32.99 17.64 -33.92
CA THR A 125 -31.98 17.97 -32.92
C THR A 125 -32.66 18.49 -31.65
N PRO A 126 -32.28 18.03 -30.44
CA PRO A 126 -32.67 18.71 -29.22
C PRO A 126 -31.87 20.01 -29.09
N SER A 127 -32.56 21.15 -29.13
CA SER A 127 -31.95 22.46 -28.96
C SER A 127 -31.58 22.70 -27.49
N ILE A 128 -30.28 22.72 -27.17
CA ILE A 128 -29.76 23.17 -25.87
C ILE A 128 -29.27 24.61 -26.04
N SER A 129 -29.87 25.53 -25.29
CA SER A 129 -29.59 26.96 -25.37
C SER A 129 -28.45 27.38 -24.43
N SER A 130 -27.23 27.48 -24.97
CA SER A 130 -26.12 28.19 -24.31
C SER A 130 -25.10 28.68 -25.35
N ALA A 131 -25.26 29.95 -25.75
CA ALA A 131 -24.23 30.83 -26.32
C ALA A 131 -23.37 30.34 -27.50
N SER A 132 -23.94 29.70 -28.54
CA SER A 132 -23.30 29.68 -29.87
C SER A 132 -23.53 31.03 -30.57
N THR A 133 -22.67 32.02 -30.31
CA THR A 133 -22.77 33.35 -30.96
C THR A 133 -22.25 33.28 -32.39
N LEU A 134 -23.09 32.84 -33.34
CA LEU A 134 -22.79 32.90 -34.77
C LEU A 134 -22.80 34.36 -35.25
N VAL A 135 -21.67 35.05 -35.06
CA VAL A 135 -21.41 36.36 -35.66
C VAL A 135 -20.46 36.17 -36.84
N GLU A 136 -20.95 36.41 -38.07
CA GLU A 136 -20.10 36.43 -39.25
C GLU A 136 -19.14 37.63 -39.22
N HIS A 137 -17.99 37.47 -38.57
CA HIS A 137 -16.90 38.44 -38.62
C HIS A 137 -15.97 38.21 -39.81
N PRO A 138 -15.38 39.28 -40.39
CA PRO A 138 -14.54 39.19 -41.58
C PRO A 138 -13.26 38.40 -41.30
N SER A 139 -12.75 37.73 -42.33
CA SER A 139 -11.70 36.70 -42.24
C SER A 139 -10.44 37.17 -41.50
N HIS A 140 -10.34 36.79 -40.23
CA HIS A 140 -9.11 36.77 -39.47
C HIS A 140 -8.68 35.32 -39.26
N ASN A 141 -7.37 35.08 -39.21
CA ASN A 141 -6.84 33.75 -38.91
C ASN A 141 -6.52 33.72 -37.41
N PRO A 142 -7.14 32.85 -36.60
CA PRO A 142 -6.87 32.77 -35.17
C PRO A 142 -5.42 32.34 -34.93
N ILE A 143 -4.76 32.88 -33.91
CA ILE A 143 -3.35 32.57 -33.64
C ILE A 143 -3.27 31.32 -32.74
N PRO A 144 -2.50 30.27 -33.11
CA PRO A 144 -2.37 29.08 -32.30
C PRO A 144 -1.89 29.36 -30.87
N ALA A 145 -2.48 28.70 -29.88
CA ALA A 145 -2.07 28.75 -28.47
C ALA A 145 -0.57 28.43 -28.30
N THR A 146 -0.03 27.52 -29.11
CA THR A 146 1.41 27.19 -29.16
C THR A 146 2.32 28.36 -29.54
N GLN A 147 1.81 29.36 -30.27
CA GLN A 147 2.52 30.61 -30.57
C GLN A 147 2.28 31.65 -29.46
N VAL A 148 1.04 31.82 -29.00
CA VAL A 148 0.69 32.78 -27.93
C VAL A 148 1.39 32.44 -26.61
N PHE A 149 1.62 31.16 -26.31
CA PHE A 149 2.32 30.70 -25.11
C PHE A 149 3.80 30.36 -25.33
N ALA A 150 4.35 30.66 -26.51
CA ALA A 150 5.77 30.42 -26.82
C ALA A 150 6.72 31.24 -25.93
N ARG A 151 7.96 30.78 -25.78
CA ARG A 151 8.93 31.44 -24.89
C ARG A 151 9.19 32.90 -25.23
N ASN A 152 9.26 33.18 -26.53
CA ASN A 152 9.52 34.51 -27.08
C ASN A 152 8.22 35.22 -27.50
N ALA A 153 7.06 34.76 -27.02
CA ALA A 153 5.77 35.36 -27.37
C ALA A 153 5.68 36.81 -26.86
N PRO A 154 5.21 37.75 -27.69
CA PRO A 154 4.76 39.08 -27.27
C PRO A 154 3.81 39.03 -26.06
N PRO A 155 3.83 40.02 -25.16
CA PRO A 155 2.91 40.06 -24.03
C PRO A 155 1.46 40.28 -24.52
N LEU A 156 0.55 39.44 -24.04
CA LEU A 156 -0.90 39.61 -24.13
C LEU A 156 -1.35 40.78 -23.24
N TYR A 157 -2.00 41.76 -23.84
CA TYR A 157 -2.48 42.99 -23.21
C TYR A 157 -3.99 42.91 -22.97
N LEU A 158 -4.40 42.99 -21.70
CA LEU A 158 -5.79 42.79 -21.26
C LEU A 158 -6.23 43.93 -20.33
N PRO A 159 -6.45 45.16 -20.83
CA PRO A 159 -6.67 46.34 -20.00
C PRO A 159 -7.91 46.23 -19.10
N LYS A 160 -8.97 45.55 -19.57
CA LYS A 160 -10.17 45.24 -18.77
C LYS A 160 -9.85 44.36 -17.55
N LEU A 161 -8.96 43.38 -17.71
CA LEU A 161 -8.50 42.51 -16.62
C LEU A 161 -7.56 43.26 -15.68
N ASP A 162 -6.59 44.00 -16.22
CA ASP A 162 -5.67 44.80 -15.39
C ASP A 162 -6.43 45.82 -14.53
N ALA A 163 -7.48 46.45 -15.06
CA ALA A 163 -8.37 47.33 -14.29
C ALA A 163 -9.17 46.58 -13.21
N TYR A 164 -9.72 45.41 -13.53
CA TYR A 164 -10.41 44.56 -12.55
C TYR A 164 -9.48 44.13 -11.41
N LEU A 165 -8.29 43.60 -11.73
CA LEU A 165 -7.29 43.21 -10.73
C LEU A 165 -6.82 44.39 -9.87
N SER A 166 -6.70 45.58 -10.46
CA SER A 166 -6.38 46.83 -9.72
C SER A 166 -7.50 47.28 -8.77
N SER A 167 -8.75 46.84 -9.01
CA SER A 167 -9.90 47.16 -8.16
C SER A 167 -10.09 46.21 -6.97
N LEU A 168 -9.40 45.06 -6.97
CA LEU A 168 -9.48 44.11 -5.87
C LEU A 168 -8.80 44.69 -4.62
N PRO A 169 -9.47 44.70 -3.44
CA PRO A 169 -8.87 45.23 -2.23
C PRO A 169 -7.70 44.35 -1.79
N LYS A 170 -6.56 44.97 -1.48
CA LYS A 170 -5.45 44.25 -0.82
C LYS A 170 -5.96 43.76 0.55
N PRO A 171 -5.89 42.45 0.86
CA PRO A 171 -6.22 41.98 2.20
C PRO A 171 -5.20 42.51 3.21
N SER A 172 -5.69 43.02 4.33
CA SER A 172 -4.88 43.39 5.48
C SER A 172 -5.00 42.32 6.56
N PHE A 173 -3.86 41.90 7.11
CA PHE A 173 -3.81 40.86 8.14
C PHE A 173 -3.31 41.44 9.47
N ALA A 174 -3.84 40.92 10.58
CA ALA A 174 -3.42 41.33 11.91
C ALA A 174 -1.91 41.07 12.11
N GLY A 175 -1.14 42.13 12.41
CA GLY A 175 0.30 42.08 12.62
C GLY A 175 1.16 42.66 11.48
N GLU A 176 0.58 43.11 10.37
CA GLU A 176 1.33 43.69 9.23
C GLU A 176 2.04 45.03 9.58
N GLN A 177 1.61 45.73 10.64
CA GLN A 177 2.02 47.12 10.92
C GLN A 177 3.05 47.33 12.04
N THR A 178 3.40 46.30 12.85
CA THR A 178 4.02 46.53 14.17
C THR A 178 5.42 45.94 14.40
N SER A 179 6.09 45.33 13.42
CA SER A 179 7.48 44.87 13.63
C SER A 179 8.36 44.89 12.39
N SER A 180 9.63 45.27 12.56
CA SER A 180 10.65 45.44 11.50
C SER A 180 11.13 44.13 10.85
N LYS A 181 10.57 42.99 11.22
CA LYS A 181 10.82 41.69 10.57
C LYS A 181 9.48 41.06 10.18
N PRO A 182 9.32 40.59 8.93
CA PRO A 182 8.13 39.85 8.52
C PRO A 182 8.02 38.58 9.36
N ARG A 183 6.81 38.29 9.85
CA ARG A 183 6.50 37.11 10.66
C ARG A 183 5.59 36.18 9.87
N MET A 184 5.82 34.87 9.99
CA MET A 184 4.87 33.87 9.51
C MET A 184 3.57 33.94 10.32
N PHE A 185 2.46 33.58 9.69
CA PHE A 185 1.19 33.34 10.35
C PHE A 185 1.32 32.20 11.38
N PRO A 186 0.86 32.38 12.64
CA PRO A 186 0.80 31.26 13.57
C PRO A 186 -0.26 30.25 13.08
N PRO A 187 -0.04 28.93 13.22
CA PRO A 187 1.05 28.28 13.93
C PRO A 187 2.23 27.86 13.02
N MET A 188 2.31 28.36 11.78
CA MET A 188 3.33 27.91 10.81
C MET A 188 4.76 28.27 11.24
N ASP A 189 4.91 29.32 12.05
CA ASP A 189 6.16 29.64 12.73
C ASP A 189 6.68 28.49 13.63
N ARG A 190 5.79 27.65 14.16
CA ARG A 190 6.13 26.46 14.96
C ARG A 190 6.53 25.28 14.07
N LEU A 191 5.87 25.13 12.93
CA LEU A 191 6.20 24.10 11.94
C LEU A 191 7.62 24.31 11.40
N GLU A 192 7.95 25.52 10.94
CA GLU A 192 9.28 25.86 10.43
C GLU A 192 10.38 25.65 11.50
N LYS A 193 10.12 26.03 12.76
CA LYS A 193 11.04 25.78 13.88
C LYS A 193 11.31 24.29 14.12
N SER A 194 10.35 23.41 13.83
CA SER A 194 10.51 21.97 13.98
C SER A 194 11.43 21.34 12.92
N LYS A 195 11.52 21.95 11.73
CA LYS A 195 12.19 21.42 10.53
C LYS A 195 11.68 20.02 10.11
N GLN A 196 10.43 19.71 10.43
CA GLN A 196 9.71 18.51 10.03
C GLN A 196 8.59 18.88 9.06
N SER A 197 8.28 18.01 8.09
CA SER A 197 7.03 18.14 7.33
C SER A 197 5.83 17.77 8.22
N LEU A 198 4.64 18.27 7.90
CA LEU A 198 3.42 17.92 8.61
C LEU A 198 3.19 16.40 8.59
N GLU A 199 3.50 15.75 7.47
CA GLU A 199 3.39 14.29 7.32
C GLU A 199 4.41 13.52 8.18
N ASP A 200 5.62 14.05 8.40
CA ASP A 200 6.59 13.44 9.33
C ASP A 200 6.08 13.53 10.78
N MET A 201 5.33 14.58 11.12
CA MET A 201 4.66 14.72 12.43
C MET A 201 3.47 13.76 12.55
N GLU A 202 2.61 13.65 11.53
CA GLU A 202 1.47 12.71 11.54
C GLU A 202 1.93 11.25 11.69
N MET A 203 2.93 10.84 10.93
CA MET A 203 3.49 9.48 10.97
C MET A 203 4.46 9.28 12.15
N ASN A 204 4.76 10.34 12.91
CA ASN A 204 5.83 10.43 13.92
C ASN A 204 7.15 9.75 13.46
N SER A 205 7.51 9.94 12.20
CA SER A 205 8.67 9.30 11.59
C SER A 205 9.19 10.07 10.37
N GLN A 206 10.52 10.16 10.26
CA GLN A 206 11.20 10.88 9.18
C GLN A 206 11.68 9.92 8.09
N ILE A 207 11.60 10.37 6.82
CA ILE A 207 12.21 9.66 5.69
C ILE A 207 13.74 9.72 5.83
N PRO A 208 14.47 8.57 5.87
CA PRO A 208 15.92 8.58 5.94
C PRO A 208 16.51 9.10 4.61
N PRO A 209 17.59 9.92 4.65
CA PRO A 209 18.23 10.42 3.43
C PRO A 209 18.79 9.26 2.59
N PHE A 210 18.88 9.42 1.27
CA PHE A 210 19.14 8.30 0.34
C PHE A 210 20.36 7.45 0.72
N TRP A 211 21.45 8.08 1.16
CA TRP A 211 22.71 7.43 1.56
C TRP A 211 22.59 6.57 2.85
N ARG A 212 21.53 6.79 3.64
CA ARG A 212 21.17 6.01 4.83
C ARG A 212 19.94 5.11 4.59
N ASN A 213 19.27 5.24 3.44
CA ASN A 213 18.09 4.46 3.11
C ASN A 213 18.46 3.05 2.63
N ARG A 214 18.53 2.14 3.59
CA ARG A 214 18.86 0.71 3.38
C ARG A 214 17.98 0.03 2.32
N LYS A 215 16.70 0.44 2.19
CA LYS A 215 15.77 -0.09 1.19
C LYS A 215 16.30 0.17 -0.22
N THR A 216 16.66 1.43 -0.50
CA THR A 216 17.18 1.89 -1.79
C THR A 216 18.54 1.28 -2.09
N LEU A 217 19.44 1.21 -1.11
CA LEU A 217 20.78 0.62 -1.31
C LEU A 217 20.71 -0.88 -1.62
N LEU A 218 19.95 -1.66 -0.84
CA LEU A 218 19.78 -3.10 -1.08
C LEU A 218 19.01 -3.37 -2.38
N GLY A 219 17.93 -2.62 -2.67
CA GLY A 219 17.17 -2.79 -3.90
C GLY A 219 17.99 -2.48 -5.15
N SER A 220 18.78 -1.40 -5.13
CA SER A 220 19.72 -1.10 -6.23
C SER A 220 20.81 -2.17 -6.37
N ALA A 221 21.33 -2.72 -5.28
CA ALA A 221 22.31 -3.81 -5.32
C ALA A 221 21.71 -5.10 -5.90
N VAL A 222 20.49 -5.47 -5.50
CA VAL A 222 19.76 -6.63 -6.09
C VAL A 222 19.55 -6.43 -7.59
N ASN A 223 18.99 -5.30 -8.00
CA ASN A 223 18.74 -4.99 -9.41
C ASN A 223 20.03 -5.00 -10.25
N LEU A 224 21.11 -4.44 -9.73
CA LEU A 224 22.42 -4.45 -10.39
C LEU A 224 22.98 -5.88 -10.51
N VAL A 225 22.92 -6.67 -9.44
CA VAL A 225 23.43 -8.05 -9.46
C VAL A 225 22.61 -8.92 -10.41
N ILE A 226 21.27 -8.97 -10.30
CA ILE A 226 20.44 -9.78 -11.20
C ILE A 226 20.54 -9.26 -12.65
N GLY A 227 20.72 -7.95 -12.84
CA GLY A 227 20.99 -7.32 -14.14
C GLY A 227 22.27 -7.87 -14.78
N LEU A 228 23.38 -7.84 -14.06
CA LEU A 228 24.69 -8.34 -14.50
C LEU A 228 24.69 -9.87 -14.67
N THR A 229 24.30 -10.64 -13.65
CA THR A 229 24.32 -12.12 -13.64
C THR A 229 23.26 -12.76 -14.54
N GLY A 230 22.46 -11.96 -15.25
CA GLY A 230 21.58 -12.43 -16.31
C GLY A 230 21.99 -11.95 -17.69
N SER A 231 23.08 -11.18 -17.84
CA SER A 231 23.47 -10.56 -19.11
C SER A 231 24.18 -11.55 -20.05
N SER A 232 23.95 -11.44 -21.36
CA SER A 232 24.57 -12.33 -22.36
C SER A 232 26.08 -12.18 -22.45
N ALA A 233 26.61 -10.99 -22.15
CA ALA A 233 28.05 -10.72 -22.10
C ALA A 233 28.77 -11.47 -20.95
N ILE A 234 28.02 -11.93 -19.94
CA ILE A 234 28.53 -12.66 -18.77
C ILE A 234 28.30 -14.18 -18.93
N ALA A 235 27.78 -14.65 -20.08
CA ALA A 235 27.59 -16.08 -20.35
C ALA A 235 28.87 -16.93 -20.24
N THR A 236 30.03 -16.33 -20.53
CA THR A 236 31.36 -16.94 -20.36
C THR A 236 31.79 -17.11 -18.89
N TYR A 237 31.05 -16.54 -17.94
CA TYR A 237 31.23 -16.72 -16.49
C TYR A 237 30.21 -17.71 -15.88
N TYR A 238 29.50 -18.50 -16.68
CA TYR A 238 28.66 -19.60 -16.17
C TYR A 238 29.38 -20.96 -16.09
N SER A 239 30.69 -20.99 -16.38
CA SER A 239 31.53 -22.13 -15.99
C SER A 239 31.75 -22.18 -14.48
N LEU A 240 32.21 -23.31 -13.96
CA LEU A 240 32.49 -23.47 -12.54
C LEU A 240 33.53 -22.45 -12.01
N GLN A 241 34.48 -22.03 -12.86
CA GLN A 241 35.44 -20.95 -12.57
C GLN A 241 34.74 -19.57 -12.45
N GLY A 242 33.69 -19.34 -13.25
CA GLY A 242 32.93 -18.09 -13.23
C GLY A 242 32.06 -17.91 -11.99
N VAL A 243 31.66 -19.00 -11.31
CA VAL A 243 31.03 -18.94 -9.97
C VAL A 243 31.99 -18.31 -8.96
N VAL A 244 33.27 -18.71 -8.96
CA VAL A 244 34.30 -18.16 -8.08
C VAL A 244 34.48 -16.65 -8.33
N ASN A 245 34.60 -16.24 -9.60
CA ASN A 245 34.69 -14.82 -9.98
C ASN A 245 33.45 -14.02 -9.56
N THR A 246 32.25 -14.60 -9.69
CA THR A 246 30.98 -13.98 -9.28
C THR A 246 30.94 -13.76 -7.77
N VAL A 247 31.42 -14.73 -6.97
CA VAL A 247 31.51 -14.60 -5.50
C VAL A 247 32.54 -13.55 -5.09
N GLN A 248 33.64 -13.38 -5.82
CA GLN A 248 34.63 -12.32 -5.57
C GLN A 248 34.07 -10.92 -5.85
N VAL A 249 33.41 -10.71 -7.00
CA VAL A 249 32.70 -9.46 -7.33
C VAL A 249 31.62 -9.17 -6.29
N PHE A 250 30.89 -10.20 -5.85
CA PHE A 250 29.88 -10.10 -4.80
C PHE A 250 30.47 -9.69 -3.44
N ALA A 251 31.60 -10.26 -3.02
CA ALA A 251 32.27 -9.90 -1.77
C ALA A 251 32.73 -8.42 -1.78
N LEU A 252 33.26 -7.96 -2.91
CA LEU A 252 33.58 -6.55 -3.16
C LEU A 252 32.34 -5.65 -3.01
N ILE A 253 31.24 -5.97 -3.71
CA ILE A 253 29.96 -5.25 -3.61
C ILE A 253 29.50 -5.19 -2.14
N LEU A 254 29.41 -6.34 -1.46
CA LEU A 254 28.89 -6.42 -0.09
C LEU A 254 29.76 -5.62 0.90
N SER A 255 31.08 -5.62 0.74
CA SER A 255 32.01 -4.84 1.57
C SER A 255 31.75 -3.33 1.55
N THR A 256 31.14 -2.81 0.49
CA THR A 256 30.79 -1.38 0.37
C THR A 256 29.45 -1.02 1.03
N PHE A 257 28.59 -2.00 1.33
CA PHE A 257 27.23 -1.78 1.84
C PHE A 257 27.02 -2.15 3.32
N VAL A 258 27.92 -2.91 3.95
CA VAL A 258 27.79 -3.26 5.38
C VAL A 258 27.98 -2.00 6.24
N PRO A 259 26.99 -1.61 7.07
CA PRO A 259 27.05 -0.36 7.83
C PRO A 259 28.06 -0.42 8.98
N VAL A 260 28.87 0.63 9.10
CA VAL A 260 29.79 0.87 10.21
C VAL A 260 28.97 1.24 11.47
N THR A 261 28.61 0.23 12.27
CA THR A 261 28.03 0.42 13.61
C THR A 261 28.73 -0.51 14.60
N GLY A 262 29.65 0.07 15.37
CA GLY A 262 30.58 -0.63 16.27
C GLY A 262 31.92 -0.91 15.58
N GLU A 263 33.01 -0.36 16.12
CA GLU A 263 34.36 -0.50 15.54
C GLU A 263 34.82 -1.96 15.46
N ASN A 264 34.53 -2.75 16.50
CA ASN A 264 34.89 -4.18 16.56
C ASN A 264 34.14 -5.01 15.51
N LEU A 265 32.82 -4.85 15.41
CA LEU A 265 31.99 -5.55 14.41
C LEU A 265 32.35 -5.13 12.97
N ALA A 266 32.62 -3.84 12.72
CA ALA A 266 33.03 -3.37 11.41
C ALA A 266 34.37 -4.00 10.97
N ASN A 267 35.31 -4.17 11.90
CA ASN A 267 36.60 -4.81 11.63
C ASN A 267 36.46 -6.32 11.42
N GLU A 268 35.68 -7.04 12.24
CA GLU A 268 35.41 -8.48 12.03
C GLU A 268 34.71 -8.76 10.69
N TRP A 269 33.70 -7.97 10.33
CA TRP A 269 33.01 -8.15 9.04
C TRP A 269 33.87 -7.73 7.84
N ARG A 270 34.73 -6.72 7.98
CA ARG A 270 35.71 -6.36 6.94
C ARG A 270 36.79 -7.42 6.79
N THR A 271 37.38 -7.93 7.86
CA THR A 271 38.37 -9.01 7.76
C THR A 271 37.72 -10.26 7.15
N LEU A 272 36.47 -10.57 7.50
CA LEU A 272 35.76 -11.71 6.93
C LEU A 272 35.39 -11.54 5.44
N PHE A 273 34.92 -10.37 5.00
CA PHE A 273 34.51 -10.14 3.59
C PHE A 273 35.61 -9.66 2.63
N LEU A 274 36.65 -8.96 3.12
CA LEU A 274 37.77 -8.49 2.30
C LEU A 274 39.02 -9.36 2.45
N GLY A 275 39.16 -10.06 3.58
CA GLY A 275 40.29 -10.96 3.85
C GLY A 275 39.90 -12.44 3.72
N THR A 276 39.12 -12.96 4.67
CA THR A 276 38.91 -14.41 4.83
C THR A 276 38.16 -15.03 3.66
N ILE A 277 37.01 -14.48 3.25
CA ILE A 277 36.24 -15.01 2.11
C ILE A 277 37.05 -14.91 0.81
N PRO A 278 37.60 -13.74 0.42
CA PRO A 278 38.47 -13.67 -0.76
C PRO A 278 39.67 -14.59 -0.69
N ASN A 279 40.39 -14.73 0.43
CA ASN A 279 41.54 -15.62 0.53
C ASN A 279 41.17 -17.12 0.51
N VAL A 280 40.00 -17.50 1.04
CA VAL A 280 39.49 -18.88 0.96
C VAL A 280 38.98 -19.22 -0.45
N LEU A 281 38.46 -18.24 -1.20
CA LEU A 281 38.08 -18.40 -2.61
C LEU A 281 39.21 -18.15 -3.61
N ALA A 282 40.28 -17.47 -3.22
CA ALA A 282 41.48 -17.22 -4.02
C ALA A 282 42.59 -18.25 -3.76
N LEU A 283 42.26 -19.35 -3.06
CA LEU A 283 43.01 -20.59 -3.22
C LEU A 283 43.03 -20.93 -4.71
N ASN A 284 44.23 -20.85 -5.30
CA ASN A 284 44.46 -21.02 -6.73
C ASN A 284 44.33 -22.51 -7.08
N PHE A 285 43.08 -22.99 -7.17
CA PHE A 285 42.73 -24.38 -7.45
C PHE A 285 42.99 -24.73 -8.91
N ALA A 286 44.26 -25.01 -9.21
CA ALA A 286 44.66 -25.57 -10.49
C ALA A 286 44.04 -26.97 -10.69
N SER A 287 42.96 -27.01 -11.47
CA SER A 287 42.60 -28.11 -12.37
C SER A 287 42.55 -29.54 -11.78
N THR A 288 41.72 -29.77 -10.76
CA THR A 288 41.13 -31.12 -10.56
C THR A 288 39.62 -31.05 -10.38
N LEU A 289 38.89 -31.81 -11.19
CA LEU A 289 37.42 -31.92 -11.18
C LEU A 289 36.88 -32.23 -9.76
N THR A 290 37.62 -33.01 -8.97
CA THR A 290 37.30 -33.33 -7.58
C THR A 290 37.22 -32.09 -6.67
N GLN A 291 38.17 -31.14 -6.77
CA GLN A 291 38.15 -29.91 -5.96
C GLN A 291 36.97 -29.02 -6.33
N SER A 292 36.71 -28.88 -7.63
CA SER A 292 35.56 -28.18 -8.19
C SER A 292 34.22 -28.72 -7.68
N LEU A 293 34.05 -30.04 -7.67
CA LEU A 293 32.87 -30.71 -7.15
C LEU A 293 32.70 -30.51 -5.63
N ILE A 294 33.79 -30.59 -4.84
CA ILE A 294 33.76 -30.34 -3.39
C ILE A 294 33.28 -28.92 -3.09
N PHE A 295 33.81 -27.91 -3.80
CA PHE A 295 33.36 -26.52 -3.65
C PHE A 295 31.86 -26.36 -3.97
N LEU A 296 31.40 -26.97 -5.06
CA LEU A 296 30.00 -26.95 -5.46
C LEU A 296 29.08 -27.58 -4.40
N VAL A 297 29.46 -28.73 -3.81
CA VAL A 297 28.71 -29.37 -2.71
C VAL A 297 28.62 -28.45 -1.48
N ILE A 298 29.73 -27.84 -1.05
CA ILE A 298 29.73 -26.91 0.09
C ILE A 298 28.76 -25.75 -0.18
N PHE A 299 28.78 -25.19 -1.39
CA PHE A 299 27.93 -24.05 -1.74
C PHE A 299 26.44 -24.45 -1.89
N MET A 300 26.13 -25.66 -2.38
CA MET A 300 24.77 -26.24 -2.36
C MET A 300 24.25 -26.42 -0.92
N ILE A 301 25.09 -26.89 0.01
CA ILE A 301 24.74 -27.05 1.43
C ILE A 301 24.44 -25.69 2.06
N ILE A 302 25.28 -24.67 1.81
CA ILE A 302 25.06 -23.30 2.29
C ILE A 302 23.74 -22.73 1.74
N ALA A 303 23.49 -22.84 0.44
CA ALA A 303 22.24 -22.37 -0.17
C ALA A 303 21.00 -23.07 0.42
N THR A 304 21.08 -24.38 0.62
CA THR A 304 20.00 -25.18 1.23
C THR A 304 19.77 -24.79 2.70
N GLY A 305 20.83 -24.55 3.47
CA GLY A 305 20.74 -24.09 4.86
C GLY A 305 20.13 -22.68 5.00
N LEU A 306 20.55 -21.75 4.13
CA LEU A 306 19.95 -20.42 4.02
C LEU A 306 18.46 -20.50 3.67
N LEU A 307 18.10 -21.35 2.70
CA LEU A 307 16.72 -21.54 2.27
C LEU A 307 15.86 -22.21 3.35
N TYR A 308 16.37 -23.20 4.08
CA TYR A 308 15.68 -23.80 5.23
C TYR A 308 15.44 -22.75 6.33
N TYR A 309 16.42 -21.89 6.62
CA TYR A 309 16.24 -20.79 7.56
C TYR A 309 15.17 -19.79 7.08
N PHE A 310 15.23 -19.39 5.80
CA PHE A 310 14.21 -18.55 5.17
C PHE A 310 12.83 -19.18 5.27
N GLN A 311 12.67 -20.45 4.88
CA GLN A 311 11.40 -21.18 4.94
C GLN A 311 10.84 -21.24 6.36
N ARG A 312 11.68 -21.59 7.35
CA ARG A 312 11.27 -21.65 8.76
C ARG A 312 10.81 -20.28 9.27
N ARG A 313 11.46 -19.18 8.86
CA ARG A 313 11.07 -17.82 9.25
C ARG A 313 9.88 -17.27 8.45
N ALA A 314 9.76 -17.56 7.17
CA ALA A 314 8.64 -17.18 6.32
C ALA A 314 7.32 -17.78 6.83
N ARG A 315 7.33 -19.04 7.27
CA ARG A 315 6.16 -19.66 7.97
C ARG A 315 5.79 -18.95 9.29
N HIS A 316 6.71 -18.17 9.89
CA HIS A 316 6.39 -17.32 11.04
C HIS A 316 5.87 -15.93 10.61
N CYS A 317 6.15 -15.47 9.37
CA CYS A 317 5.49 -14.31 8.78
C CYS A 317 4.01 -14.63 8.47
N ASP A 318 3.66 -15.85 8.05
CA ASP A 318 2.26 -16.27 7.84
C ASP A 318 1.37 -16.16 9.11
N ARG A 319 1.97 -15.92 10.30
CA ARG A 319 1.26 -15.52 11.53
C ARG A 319 0.43 -14.23 11.33
N TYR A 320 0.74 -13.39 10.34
CA TYR A 320 -0.07 -12.19 10.03
C TYR A 320 -1.55 -12.54 9.76
N ASN A 321 -1.85 -13.69 9.16
CA ASN A 321 -3.23 -14.13 8.87
C ASN A 321 -3.94 -14.78 10.08
N ARG A 322 -3.28 -14.83 11.24
CA ARG A 322 -3.80 -15.43 12.49
C ARG A 322 -3.88 -14.44 13.64
N LEU A 323 -3.36 -13.23 13.49
CA LEU A 323 -3.44 -12.19 14.52
C LEU A 323 -4.90 -11.76 14.70
N GLU A 324 -5.39 -11.83 15.93
CA GLU A 324 -6.75 -11.46 16.31
C GLU A 324 -6.75 -10.36 17.37
N GLY A 325 -7.83 -9.59 17.43
CA GLY A 325 -7.97 -8.47 18.35
C GLY A 325 -6.99 -7.33 18.12
N LEU A 326 -6.95 -6.43 19.09
CA LEU A 326 -6.21 -5.17 19.03
C LEU A 326 -4.76 -5.38 19.50
N GLN A 327 -3.97 -6.17 18.75
CA GLN A 327 -2.61 -6.58 19.15
C GLN A 327 -1.50 -6.03 18.27
N LYS A 328 -0.40 -5.62 18.92
CA LYS A 328 0.81 -5.15 18.26
C LYS A 328 1.57 -6.29 17.57
N ARG A 329 2.02 -6.04 16.33
CA ARG A 329 2.97 -6.91 15.62
C ARG A 329 4.32 -6.91 16.37
N SER A 330 4.80 -8.09 16.73
CA SER A 330 6.10 -8.27 17.40
C SER A 330 7.27 -7.74 16.55
N LYS A 331 7.89 -6.64 16.96
CA LYS A 331 9.10 -6.07 16.32
C LYS A 331 10.34 -6.91 16.64
N GLY A 332 10.47 -8.08 16.00
CA GLY A 332 11.69 -8.89 16.07
C GLY A 332 12.90 -8.21 15.41
N ASN A 333 14.11 -8.67 15.71
CA ASN A 333 15.31 -8.26 14.96
C ASN A 333 15.32 -8.95 13.58
N HIS A 334 14.66 -8.31 12.61
CA HIS A 334 14.49 -8.84 11.26
C HIS A 334 15.75 -8.74 10.37
N TRP A 335 16.87 -8.19 10.84
CA TRP A 335 18.05 -8.01 9.98
C TRP A 335 18.58 -9.34 9.40
N ARG A 336 18.56 -10.42 10.20
CA ARG A 336 18.97 -11.76 9.74
C ARG A 336 18.10 -12.29 8.58
N ILE A 337 16.79 -11.99 8.53
CA ILE A 337 15.94 -12.45 7.42
C ILE A 337 16.15 -11.58 6.17
N VAL A 338 16.41 -10.28 6.31
CA VAL A 338 16.79 -9.41 5.18
C VAL A 338 18.07 -9.92 4.51
N VAL A 339 19.13 -10.16 5.28
CA VAL A 339 20.41 -10.65 4.75
C VAL A 339 20.25 -12.02 4.09
N VAL A 340 19.56 -12.97 4.72
CA VAL A 340 19.32 -14.30 4.11
C VAL A 340 18.51 -14.20 2.82
N THR A 341 17.49 -13.34 2.77
CA THR A 341 16.68 -13.18 1.55
C THR A 341 17.49 -12.54 0.43
N PHE A 342 18.28 -11.51 0.74
CA PHE A 342 19.21 -10.89 -0.20
C PHE A 342 20.24 -11.90 -0.75
N LEU A 343 20.87 -12.69 0.12
CA LEU A 343 21.82 -13.73 -0.27
C LEU A 343 21.18 -14.79 -1.18
N LEU A 344 19.99 -15.28 -0.83
CA LEU A 344 19.25 -16.25 -1.66
C LEU A 344 18.90 -15.68 -3.03
N THR A 345 18.44 -14.42 -3.10
CA THR A 345 18.13 -13.75 -4.38
C THR A 345 19.36 -13.58 -5.26
N VAL A 346 20.53 -13.24 -4.69
CA VAL A 346 21.80 -13.14 -5.43
C VAL A 346 22.30 -14.50 -5.92
N ILE A 347 22.26 -15.52 -5.06
CA ILE A 347 22.79 -16.85 -5.34
C ILE A 347 21.85 -17.65 -6.27
N TYR A 348 20.57 -17.28 -6.36
CA TYR A 348 19.54 -17.99 -7.12
C TYR A 348 19.92 -18.32 -8.57
N LEU A 349 20.36 -17.33 -9.38
CA LEU A 349 20.70 -17.58 -10.79
C LEU A 349 21.94 -18.48 -10.95
N PRO A 350 23.12 -18.14 -10.39
CA PRO A 350 24.31 -18.98 -10.55
C PRO A 350 24.16 -20.38 -9.95
N MET A 351 23.42 -20.56 -8.84
CA MET A 351 23.23 -21.91 -8.30
C MET A 351 22.15 -22.73 -9.01
N SER A 352 21.11 -22.09 -9.54
CA SER A 352 20.13 -22.80 -10.36
C SER A 352 20.79 -23.32 -11.64
N ILE A 353 21.55 -22.48 -12.35
CA ILE A 353 22.20 -22.89 -13.61
C ILE A 353 23.25 -23.99 -13.37
N MET A 354 24.10 -23.87 -12.34
CA MET A 354 25.08 -24.92 -12.03
C MET A 354 24.42 -26.26 -11.64
N ALA A 355 23.31 -26.23 -10.90
CA ALA A 355 22.56 -27.45 -10.61
C ALA A 355 21.99 -28.08 -11.91
N ILE A 356 21.55 -27.27 -12.88
CA ILE A 356 21.12 -27.76 -14.20
C ILE A 356 22.30 -28.35 -14.99
N HIS A 357 23.47 -27.70 -15.01
CA HIS A 357 24.69 -28.22 -15.62
C HIS A 357 25.10 -29.59 -15.06
N VAL A 358 24.93 -29.83 -13.75
CA VAL A 358 25.15 -31.15 -13.13
C VAL A 358 24.09 -32.17 -13.52
N LEU A 359 22.81 -31.79 -13.62
CA LEU A 359 21.76 -32.72 -14.06
C LEU A 359 21.97 -33.21 -15.51
N VAL A 360 22.40 -32.31 -16.40
CA VAL A 360 22.63 -32.60 -17.82
C VAL A 360 24.07 -33.10 -18.10
N TRP A 361 24.97 -32.96 -17.12
CA TRP A 361 26.39 -33.34 -17.18
C TRP A 361 27.13 -32.67 -18.36
N SER A 362 27.27 -31.35 -18.29
CA SER A 362 28.01 -30.54 -19.27
C SER A 362 29.52 -30.80 -19.27
N ASP A 363 30.20 -30.36 -20.31
CA ASP A 363 31.64 -30.51 -20.55
C ASP A 363 32.57 -30.07 -19.39
N ASP A 364 32.22 -29.00 -18.68
CA ASP A 364 32.84 -28.57 -17.41
C ASP A 364 32.94 -29.68 -16.33
N LEU A 365 32.14 -30.75 -16.46
CA LEU A 365 32.06 -31.90 -15.55
C LEU A 365 32.57 -33.20 -16.20
N TRP A 366 33.18 -33.15 -17.37
CA TRP A 366 33.76 -34.31 -18.02
C TRP A 366 35.19 -34.56 -17.50
N VAL A 367 35.50 -35.84 -17.22
CA VAL A 367 36.82 -36.28 -16.73
C VAL A 367 37.89 -36.21 -17.83
N VAL A 368 37.46 -36.13 -19.09
CA VAL A 368 38.29 -36.11 -20.30
C VAL A 368 38.00 -34.82 -21.07
N PRO A 369 39.01 -34.13 -21.65
CA PRO A 369 38.78 -32.96 -22.49
C PRO A 369 37.78 -33.24 -23.61
N ASN A 370 36.91 -32.27 -23.91
CA ASN A 370 35.80 -32.43 -24.86
C ASN A 370 36.29 -32.98 -26.23
N PRO A 371 35.98 -34.25 -26.58
CA PRO A 371 36.54 -34.91 -27.75
C PRO A 371 35.90 -34.46 -29.07
N TYR A 372 34.89 -33.60 -29.02
CA TYR A 372 34.15 -33.14 -30.20
C TYR A 372 34.64 -31.80 -30.76
N VAL A 373 35.47 -31.05 -30.03
CA VAL A 373 35.89 -29.67 -30.42
C VAL A 373 36.66 -29.63 -31.75
N ASN A 374 37.40 -30.69 -32.06
CA ASN A 374 38.20 -30.83 -33.29
C ASN A 374 37.90 -32.13 -34.06
N ALA A 375 36.70 -32.69 -33.91
CA ALA A 375 36.35 -33.99 -34.47
C ALA A 375 36.00 -33.94 -35.96
N THR A 376 36.66 -34.77 -36.78
CA THR A 376 36.35 -34.97 -38.20
C THR A 376 35.28 -36.04 -38.47
N SER A 377 34.81 -36.72 -37.42
CA SER A 377 33.83 -37.82 -37.47
C SER A 377 32.86 -37.72 -36.29
N SER A 378 31.63 -38.22 -36.48
CA SER A 378 30.61 -38.30 -35.43
C SER A 378 30.03 -39.72 -35.40
N PRO A 379 30.25 -40.52 -34.34
CA PRO A 379 31.04 -40.21 -33.14
C PRO A 379 32.55 -40.05 -33.44
N PRO A 380 33.29 -39.30 -32.60
CA PRO A 380 34.72 -39.07 -32.78
C PRO A 380 35.53 -40.34 -32.48
N VAL A 381 36.53 -40.61 -33.32
CA VAL A 381 37.52 -41.68 -33.10
C VAL A 381 38.60 -41.16 -32.15
N VAL A 382 38.70 -41.78 -30.97
CA VAL A 382 39.62 -41.40 -29.88
C VAL A 382 40.44 -42.61 -29.43
N ALA A 383 41.70 -42.38 -29.05
CA ALA A 383 42.60 -43.45 -28.61
C ALA A 383 42.19 -44.02 -27.23
N PRO A 384 42.39 -45.33 -26.97
CA PRO A 384 42.09 -45.92 -25.67
C PRO A 384 42.96 -45.32 -24.55
N LEU A 385 42.33 -45.02 -23.41
CA LEU A 385 42.97 -44.36 -22.26
C LEU A 385 43.94 -45.27 -21.48
N GLY A 386 43.85 -46.58 -21.68
CA GLY A 386 44.65 -47.60 -21.00
C GLY A 386 44.10 -49.02 -21.24
N PRO A 387 44.51 -50.02 -20.45
CA PRO A 387 43.97 -51.38 -20.54
C PRO A 387 42.45 -51.40 -20.28
N THR A 388 41.69 -52.11 -21.12
CA THR A 388 40.22 -52.18 -21.03
C THR A 388 39.70 -52.86 -19.75
N SER A 389 40.56 -53.56 -19.00
CA SER A 389 40.28 -54.08 -17.67
C SER A 389 40.25 -53.01 -16.57
N GLU A 390 41.06 -51.95 -16.70
CA GLU A 390 41.23 -50.89 -15.69
C GLU A 390 40.44 -49.62 -16.06
N TYR A 391 40.44 -49.25 -17.34
CA TYR A 391 39.80 -48.02 -17.85
C TYR A 391 38.46 -48.31 -18.55
N ARG A 392 37.57 -47.31 -18.49
CA ARG A 392 36.35 -47.20 -19.32
C ARG A 392 36.71 -46.90 -20.77
N ASP A 393 35.74 -47.14 -21.68
CA ASP A 393 35.88 -46.67 -23.06
C ASP A 393 35.96 -45.13 -23.08
N PRO A 394 36.79 -44.50 -23.94
CA PRO A 394 37.00 -43.05 -23.90
C PRO A 394 35.77 -42.19 -24.24
N LEU A 395 34.64 -42.80 -24.59
CA LEU A 395 33.34 -42.15 -24.82
C LEU A 395 32.32 -42.40 -23.68
N ASP A 396 32.69 -43.13 -22.63
CA ASP A 396 31.88 -43.44 -21.43
C ASP A 396 32.17 -42.48 -20.26
N PHE A 397 32.34 -41.19 -20.56
CA PHE A 397 32.60 -40.12 -19.59
C PHE A 397 31.33 -39.42 -19.04
N CYS A 398 30.15 -39.85 -19.49
CA CYS A 398 28.89 -39.23 -19.10
C CYS A 398 28.40 -39.77 -17.74
N TRP A 399 28.08 -38.86 -16.82
CA TRP A 399 27.70 -39.19 -15.43
C TRP A 399 28.74 -40.07 -14.71
N THR A 400 30.03 -39.85 -15.00
CA THR A 400 31.16 -40.48 -14.32
C THR A 400 32.15 -39.41 -13.84
N THR A 401 32.64 -39.54 -12.60
CA THR A 401 33.68 -38.63 -12.04
C THR A 401 35.10 -39.16 -12.17
N THR A 402 35.26 -40.39 -12.68
CA THR A 402 36.56 -41.05 -12.93
C THR A 402 36.45 -41.99 -14.13
N MET A 403 37.52 -42.09 -14.91
CA MET A 403 37.62 -43.01 -16.06
C MET A 403 38.07 -44.42 -15.66
N LYS A 404 38.53 -44.59 -14.42
CA LYS A 404 38.93 -45.88 -13.87
C LYS A 404 37.73 -46.67 -13.35
N LYS A 405 37.82 -48.00 -13.39
CA LYS A 405 36.76 -48.92 -12.96
C LYS A 405 36.83 -49.28 -11.47
N ASP A 406 38.00 -49.10 -10.84
CA ASP A 406 38.27 -49.37 -9.42
C ASP A 406 37.99 -48.17 -8.50
N GLU A 407 37.84 -46.96 -9.05
CA GLU A 407 37.56 -45.74 -8.28
C GLU A 407 36.04 -45.46 -8.14
N ILE A 408 35.65 -44.81 -7.03
CA ILE A 408 34.24 -44.53 -6.71
C ILE A 408 33.68 -43.41 -7.60
N ASN A 409 32.58 -43.68 -8.30
CA ASN A 409 31.83 -42.67 -9.06
C ASN A 409 30.90 -41.86 -8.14
N TYR A 410 31.17 -40.56 -7.98
CA TYR A 410 30.36 -39.65 -7.16
C TYR A 410 29.21 -38.96 -7.91
N ALA A 411 29.09 -39.15 -9.23
CA ALA A 411 28.05 -38.52 -10.04
C ALA A 411 26.62 -38.72 -9.53
N PRO A 412 26.18 -39.92 -9.06
CA PRO A 412 24.83 -40.11 -8.53
C PRO A 412 24.51 -39.20 -7.33
N VAL A 413 25.49 -38.96 -6.45
CA VAL A 413 25.33 -38.06 -5.30
C VAL A 413 25.15 -36.62 -5.77
N MET A 414 25.97 -36.18 -6.75
CA MET A 414 25.88 -34.84 -7.34
C MET A 414 24.54 -34.59 -8.05
N ILE A 415 24.01 -35.59 -8.76
CA ILE A 415 22.70 -35.52 -9.42
C ILE A 415 21.58 -35.36 -8.38
N ILE A 416 21.58 -36.18 -7.31
CA ILE A 416 20.57 -36.11 -6.24
C ILE A 416 20.60 -34.75 -5.54
N LEU A 417 21.79 -34.25 -5.16
CA LEU A 417 21.93 -32.92 -4.55
C LEU A 417 21.45 -31.81 -5.48
N SER A 418 21.78 -31.89 -6.78
CA SER A 418 21.35 -30.90 -7.77
C SER A 418 19.84 -30.91 -8.01
N ALA A 419 19.20 -32.08 -8.04
CA ALA A 419 17.75 -32.20 -8.13
C ALA A 419 17.04 -31.57 -6.93
N ILE A 420 17.58 -31.77 -5.72
CA ILE A 420 17.08 -31.12 -4.49
C ILE A 420 17.23 -29.59 -4.59
N VAL A 421 18.38 -29.09 -5.06
CA VAL A 421 18.62 -27.65 -5.24
C VAL A 421 17.68 -27.06 -6.28
N VAL A 422 17.42 -27.72 -7.41
CA VAL A 422 16.44 -27.24 -8.41
C VAL A 422 15.03 -27.20 -7.82
N GLY A 423 14.57 -28.26 -7.17
CA GLY A 423 13.23 -28.29 -6.55
C GLY A 423 13.05 -27.22 -5.46
N MET A 424 14.06 -27.02 -4.62
CA MET A 424 13.98 -26.12 -3.46
C MET A 424 14.34 -24.67 -3.80
N LEU A 425 15.50 -24.42 -4.41
CA LEU A 425 15.99 -23.07 -4.72
C LEU A 425 15.41 -22.53 -6.03
N SER A 426 15.32 -23.33 -7.09
CA SER A 426 14.87 -22.82 -8.39
C SER A 426 13.34 -22.72 -8.48
N ILE A 427 12.59 -23.63 -7.85
CA ILE A 427 11.12 -23.65 -7.89
C ILE A 427 10.49 -23.13 -6.60
N ALA A 428 10.79 -23.73 -5.44
CA ALA A 428 10.06 -23.39 -4.21
C ALA A 428 10.40 -21.99 -3.66
N PHE A 429 11.65 -21.53 -3.75
CA PHE A 429 12.04 -20.21 -3.23
C PHE A 429 11.28 -19.04 -3.89
N PRO A 430 11.20 -18.90 -5.23
CA PRO A 430 10.39 -17.83 -5.85
C PRO A 430 8.90 -17.89 -5.47
N ILE A 431 8.30 -19.08 -5.34
CA ILE A 431 6.90 -19.24 -4.90
C ILE A 431 6.72 -18.73 -3.45
N MET A 432 7.65 -19.10 -2.56
CA MET A 432 7.64 -18.61 -1.18
C MET A 432 7.87 -17.10 -1.12
N LEU A 433 8.79 -16.58 -1.93
CA LEU A 433 9.06 -15.15 -2.04
C LEU A 433 7.83 -14.37 -2.51
N ARG A 434 7.10 -14.88 -3.53
CA ARG A 434 5.84 -14.31 -4.01
C ARG A 434 4.79 -14.18 -2.91
N ARG A 435 4.62 -15.22 -2.08
CA ARG A 435 3.67 -15.21 -0.94
C ARG A 435 4.09 -14.17 0.11
N VAL A 436 5.36 -14.18 0.53
CA VAL A 436 5.89 -13.24 1.52
C VAL A 436 5.77 -11.79 1.05
N ILE A 437 6.04 -11.51 -0.24
CA ILE A 437 5.87 -10.17 -0.82
C ILE A 437 4.39 -9.77 -0.87
N LYS A 438 3.47 -10.65 -1.33
CA LYS A 438 2.02 -10.35 -1.39
C LYS A 438 1.44 -9.94 -0.03
N HIS A 439 1.98 -10.49 1.07
CA HIS A 439 1.60 -10.10 2.44
C HIS A 439 2.40 -8.93 3.02
N SER A 440 3.49 -8.51 2.38
CA SER A 440 4.38 -7.43 2.86
C SER A 440 4.08 -6.07 2.25
N VAL A 441 3.64 -6.04 0.99
CA VAL A 441 3.33 -4.82 0.23
C VAL A 441 2.30 -3.95 0.97
N PRO A 442 2.53 -2.64 1.11
CA PRO A 442 1.62 -1.75 1.81
C PRO A 442 0.33 -1.56 0.99
N ARG A 443 -0.79 -1.53 1.71
CA ARG A 443 -2.11 -1.24 1.14
C ARG A 443 -2.36 0.27 1.20
N VAL A 444 -3.17 0.77 0.27
CA VAL A 444 -3.50 2.19 0.12
C VAL A 444 -4.94 2.42 0.54
N ASP A 445 -5.17 3.48 1.31
CA ASP A 445 -6.47 3.85 1.82
C ASP A 445 -7.44 4.24 0.68
N ARG A 446 -8.68 3.77 0.77
CA ARG A 446 -9.68 3.92 -0.30
C ARG A 446 -10.12 5.38 -0.52
N PHE A 447 -10.09 6.21 0.51
CA PHE A 447 -10.56 7.59 0.50
C PHE A 447 -9.46 8.59 0.84
N THR A 448 -9.52 9.78 0.24
CA THR A 448 -8.66 10.92 0.56
C THR A 448 -8.83 11.37 2.01
N GLU A 449 -7.96 12.27 2.48
CA GLU A 449 -8.09 12.90 3.80
C GLU A 449 -9.35 13.79 3.94
N LEU A 450 -10.03 14.11 2.84
CA LEU A 450 -11.37 14.72 2.83
C LEU A 450 -12.50 13.67 2.78
N GLY A 451 -12.18 12.38 2.91
CA GLY A 451 -13.14 11.28 2.86
C GLY A 451 -13.84 11.12 1.52
N ARG A 452 -13.20 11.52 0.40
CA ARG A 452 -13.69 11.31 -0.99
C ARG A 452 -13.01 10.08 -1.60
N PRO A 453 -13.68 9.26 -2.43
CA PRO A 453 -13.04 8.09 -3.05
C PRO A 453 -11.86 8.52 -3.94
N ARG A 454 -10.73 7.79 -3.86
CA ARG A 454 -9.55 8.05 -4.71
C ARG A 454 -9.71 7.44 -6.10
N THR A 455 -9.26 8.14 -7.14
CA THR A 455 -9.15 7.57 -8.49
C THR A 455 -8.01 6.54 -8.58
N LYS A 456 -7.95 5.75 -9.66
CA LYS A 456 -6.85 4.80 -9.88
C LYS A 456 -5.47 5.48 -9.90
N ALA A 457 -5.39 6.72 -10.39
CA ALA A 457 -4.16 7.51 -10.39
C ALA A 457 -3.80 8.02 -8.99
N ASP A 458 -4.76 8.56 -8.24
CA ASP A 458 -4.52 9.03 -6.86
C ASP A 458 -4.06 7.90 -5.94
N MET A 459 -4.64 6.70 -6.11
CA MET A 459 -4.22 5.50 -5.39
C MET A 459 -2.79 5.07 -5.72
N ASP A 460 -2.34 5.27 -6.95
CA ASP A 460 -0.95 4.99 -7.33
C ASP A 460 0.00 6.06 -6.76
N VAL A 461 -0.40 7.34 -6.72
CA VAL A 461 0.36 8.42 -6.05
C VAL A 461 0.51 8.14 -4.55
N GLU A 462 -0.58 7.85 -3.85
CA GLU A 462 -0.56 7.54 -2.42
C GLU A 462 0.25 6.26 -2.12
N TYR A 463 0.23 5.26 -3.02
CA TYR A 463 1.10 4.08 -2.91
C TYR A 463 2.59 4.47 -2.84
N HIS A 464 3.07 5.41 -3.67
CA HIS A 464 4.46 5.87 -3.63
C HIS A 464 4.81 6.50 -2.26
N ARG A 465 3.90 7.33 -1.71
CA ARG A 465 4.07 7.98 -0.39
C ARG A 465 4.21 6.94 0.72
N VAL A 466 3.27 6.01 0.83
CA VAL A 466 3.28 4.98 1.88
C VAL A 466 4.54 4.09 1.75
N LEU A 467 4.92 3.74 0.52
CA LEU A 467 6.09 2.91 0.22
C LEU A 467 7.43 3.57 0.64
N ALA A 468 7.54 4.89 0.50
CA ALA A 468 8.70 5.66 0.96
C ALA A 468 8.95 5.45 2.47
N ARG A 469 7.89 5.51 3.30
CA ARG A 469 7.97 5.39 4.76
C ARG A 469 7.95 3.95 5.30
N ASP A 470 7.34 2.98 4.60
CA ASP A 470 7.01 1.57 4.95
C ASP A 470 7.72 0.87 6.17
N GLN A 471 9.06 0.88 6.29
CA GLN A 471 9.84 0.10 7.29
C GLN A 471 9.77 -1.46 7.25
N ASN A 472 8.91 -2.12 6.46
CA ASN A 472 8.91 -3.59 6.37
C ASN A 472 10.29 -4.14 5.90
N PRO A 473 10.80 -5.23 6.49
CA PRO A 473 12.10 -5.81 6.11
C PRO A 473 12.22 -6.16 4.61
N PHE A 474 11.11 -6.50 3.93
CA PHE A 474 11.13 -6.94 2.53
C PHE A 474 10.99 -5.80 1.52
N VAL A 475 10.90 -4.54 1.95
CA VAL A 475 10.64 -3.38 1.05
C VAL A 475 11.62 -3.28 -0.11
N PHE A 476 12.88 -3.66 0.08
CA PHE A 476 13.90 -3.61 -0.97
C PHE A 476 13.56 -4.48 -2.21
N LEU A 477 12.68 -5.47 -2.06
CA LEU A 477 12.20 -6.35 -3.15
C LEU A 477 11.01 -5.78 -3.92
N TYR A 478 10.29 -4.79 -3.37
CA TYR A 478 9.07 -4.26 -3.99
C TYR A 478 9.00 -2.74 -4.08
N SER A 479 9.98 -2.00 -3.54
CA SER A 479 10.03 -0.54 -3.57
C SER A 479 10.13 0.10 -4.96
N GLY A 480 10.42 -0.69 -6.00
CA GLY A 480 10.51 -0.24 -7.39
C GLY A 480 9.24 -0.48 -8.23
N PHE A 481 8.26 -1.26 -7.74
CA PHE A 481 7.14 -1.76 -8.55
C PHE A 481 5.81 -1.09 -8.22
N ARG A 482 4.97 -0.92 -9.25
CA ARG A 482 3.63 -0.31 -9.13
C ARG A 482 2.74 -1.11 -8.19
N ARG A 483 1.70 -0.46 -7.70
CA ARG A 483 0.61 -1.11 -6.97
C ARG A 483 0.08 -2.29 -7.80
N GLY A 484 -0.05 -3.46 -7.18
CA GLY A 484 -0.37 -4.74 -7.85
C GLY A 484 0.85 -5.49 -8.43
N TRP A 485 1.92 -4.79 -8.82
CA TRP A 485 3.14 -5.38 -9.39
C TRP A 485 4.24 -5.70 -8.38
N GLY A 486 3.99 -5.52 -7.07
CA GLY A 486 4.99 -5.77 -6.02
C GLY A 486 5.66 -7.16 -6.10
N THR A 487 4.95 -8.18 -6.57
CA THR A 487 5.51 -9.54 -6.73
C THR A 487 6.31 -9.77 -8.02
N TYR A 488 6.47 -8.75 -8.90
CA TYR A 488 7.12 -8.90 -10.21
C TYR A 488 8.52 -9.52 -10.11
N GLU A 489 9.29 -9.17 -9.08
CA GLU A 489 10.62 -9.74 -8.79
C GLU A 489 10.60 -11.28 -8.80
N SER A 490 9.61 -11.90 -8.14
CA SER A 490 9.48 -13.36 -8.09
C SER A 490 9.15 -13.99 -9.45
N THR A 491 8.38 -13.29 -10.28
CA THR A 491 8.06 -13.72 -11.66
C THR A 491 9.27 -13.52 -12.59
N TYR A 492 10.04 -12.46 -12.38
CA TYR A 492 11.26 -12.14 -13.13
C TYR A 492 12.35 -13.21 -12.92
N LEU A 493 12.49 -13.73 -11.69
CA LEU A 493 13.37 -14.86 -11.38
C LEU A 493 12.99 -16.13 -12.17
N PHE A 494 11.71 -16.42 -12.35
CA PHE A 494 11.27 -17.54 -13.21
C PHE A 494 11.54 -17.28 -14.70
N ALA A 495 11.27 -16.06 -15.18
CA ALA A 495 11.56 -15.69 -16.56
C ALA A 495 13.05 -15.86 -16.89
N LYS A 496 13.96 -15.37 -16.04
CA LYS A 496 15.41 -15.57 -16.23
C LYS A 496 15.84 -17.03 -16.09
N LEU A 497 15.24 -17.79 -15.17
CA LEU A 497 15.50 -19.23 -15.07
C LEU A 497 15.13 -19.96 -16.37
N SER A 498 14.00 -19.63 -17.00
CA SER A 498 13.55 -20.28 -18.25
C SER A 498 14.49 -20.05 -19.44
N THR A 499 15.19 -18.91 -19.50
CA THR A 499 16.22 -18.67 -20.53
C THR A 499 17.50 -19.43 -20.24
N LEU A 500 17.92 -19.54 -18.96
CA LEU A 500 19.13 -20.27 -18.57
C LEU A 500 18.94 -21.79 -18.71
N VAL A 501 17.84 -22.34 -18.15
CA VAL A 501 16.84 -23.12 -18.91
C VAL A 501 17.32 -23.75 -20.22
N MET A 502 16.88 -23.09 -21.30
CA MET A 502 17.11 -23.46 -22.70
C MET A 502 18.61 -23.45 -23.07
N VAL A 503 19.42 -22.54 -22.53
CA VAL A 503 20.85 -22.47 -22.84
C VAL A 503 21.60 -23.72 -22.37
N ALA A 504 21.41 -24.12 -21.11
CA ALA A 504 22.15 -25.21 -20.48
C ALA A 504 21.65 -26.61 -20.90
N VAL A 505 20.35 -26.76 -21.15
CA VAL A 505 19.77 -28.05 -21.58
C VAL A 505 20.00 -28.29 -23.07
N ILE A 506 19.80 -27.29 -23.93
CA ILE A 506 19.87 -27.44 -25.40
C ILE A 506 21.27 -27.08 -25.88
N ASP A 507 22.28 -27.79 -25.39
CA ASP A 507 23.67 -27.66 -25.83
C ASP A 507 24.26 -28.99 -26.32
N LEU A 508 25.19 -28.92 -27.26
CA LEU A 508 25.87 -30.09 -27.83
C LEU A 508 26.91 -30.67 -26.88
N ASP A 509 27.49 -29.81 -26.04
CA ASP A 509 28.59 -30.13 -25.14
C ASP A 509 28.04 -30.54 -23.76
N ASN A 510 27.02 -31.41 -23.79
CA ASN A 510 26.37 -32.01 -22.64
C ASN A 510 25.91 -33.46 -22.94
N CYS A 511 25.65 -34.25 -21.90
CA CYS A 511 25.38 -35.68 -22.07
C CYS A 511 23.98 -36.04 -22.59
N PHE A 512 23.05 -35.08 -22.71
CA PHE A 512 21.73 -35.32 -23.33
C PHE A 512 21.77 -35.18 -24.86
N PHE A 513 22.46 -34.18 -25.40
CA PHE A 513 22.45 -33.90 -26.85
C PHE A 513 23.79 -34.14 -27.57
N ARG A 514 24.78 -34.78 -26.93
CA ARG A 514 26.09 -35.13 -27.54
C ARG A 514 26.03 -35.89 -28.87
N SER A 515 24.95 -36.62 -29.13
CA SER A 515 24.72 -37.37 -30.38
C SER A 515 23.83 -36.64 -31.40
N ALA A 516 23.37 -35.42 -31.09
CA ALA A 516 22.55 -34.61 -31.98
C ALA A 516 23.39 -33.89 -33.05
N SER A 517 22.74 -33.38 -34.09
CA SER A 517 23.43 -32.66 -35.16
C SER A 517 24.03 -31.34 -34.64
N ARG A 518 25.32 -31.14 -34.91
CA ARG A 518 26.06 -29.92 -34.52
C ARG A 518 25.61 -28.67 -35.28
N THR A 519 24.89 -28.80 -36.39
CA THR A 519 24.28 -27.65 -37.09
C THR A 519 22.87 -27.34 -36.61
N VAL A 520 22.02 -28.36 -36.41
CA VAL A 520 20.61 -28.17 -36.08
C VAL A 520 20.42 -27.73 -34.63
N THR A 521 21.17 -28.30 -33.68
CA THR A 521 20.96 -28.05 -32.24
C THR A 521 21.20 -26.58 -31.85
N PRO A 522 22.27 -25.90 -32.30
CA PRO A 522 22.46 -24.47 -32.04
C PRO A 522 21.37 -23.60 -32.67
N ILE A 523 20.92 -23.92 -33.88
CA ILE A 523 19.81 -23.20 -34.56
C ILE A 523 18.53 -23.33 -33.72
N VAL A 524 18.16 -24.55 -33.30
CA VAL A 524 16.96 -24.79 -32.48
C VAL A 524 17.05 -24.04 -31.15
N ARG A 525 18.21 -24.06 -30.47
CA ARG A 525 18.44 -23.24 -29.26
C ARG A 525 18.21 -21.75 -29.52
N GLN A 526 18.83 -21.18 -30.54
CA GLN A 526 18.72 -19.74 -30.80
C GLN A 526 17.31 -19.33 -31.25
N VAL A 527 16.60 -20.17 -32.01
CA VAL A 527 15.18 -19.94 -32.37
C VAL A 527 14.31 -19.93 -31.11
N LEU A 528 14.45 -20.90 -30.21
CA LEU A 528 13.68 -20.96 -28.96
C LEU A 528 13.98 -19.76 -28.04
N LEU A 529 15.25 -19.37 -27.91
CA LEU A 529 15.67 -18.19 -27.16
C LEU A 529 15.11 -16.89 -27.76
N LEU A 530 15.13 -16.75 -29.09
CA LEU A 530 14.57 -15.59 -29.78
C LEU A 530 13.05 -15.49 -29.57
N VAL A 531 12.30 -16.60 -29.72
CA VAL A 531 10.85 -16.63 -29.47
C VAL A 531 10.54 -16.28 -28.01
N CYS A 532 11.27 -16.86 -27.06
CA CYS A 532 11.10 -16.63 -25.63
C CYS A 532 11.40 -15.18 -25.22
N THR A 533 12.54 -14.64 -25.66
CA THR A 533 12.95 -13.24 -25.36
C THR A 533 12.07 -12.21 -26.07
N LEU A 534 11.61 -12.49 -27.29
CA LEU A 534 10.62 -11.67 -27.99
C LEU A 534 9.27 -11.66 -27.27
N GLY A 535 8.80 -12.80 -26.76
CA GLY A 535 7.60 -12.90 -25.93
C GLY A 535 7.68 -12.03 -24.69
N PHE A 536 8.79 -12.12 -23.93
CA PHE A 536 9.01 -11.25 -22.76
C PHE A 536 9.16 -9.76 -23.13
N PHE A 537 9.78 -9.43 -24.27
CA PHE A 537 9.90 -8.06 -24.76
C PHE A 537 8.52 -7.46 -25.13
N LEU A 538 7.68 -8.21 -25.84
CA LEU A 538 6.31 -7.81 -26.16
C LEU A 538 5.49 -7.63 -24.88
N MET A 539 5.55 -8.57 -23.95
CA MET A 539 4.91 -8.47 -22.63
C MET A 539 5.32 -7.20 -21.87
N GLN A 540 6.62 -6.88 -21.84
CA GLN A 540 7.15 -5.66 -21.20
C GLN A 540 6.68 -4.38 -21.90
N CYS A 541 6.44 -4.40 -23.22
CA CYS A 541 5.93 -3.23 -23.96
C CYS A 541 4.51 -2.81 -23.54
N PHE A 542 3.71 -3.73 -22.98
CA PHE A 542 2.33 -3.45 -22.56
C PHE A 542 2.16 -3.23 -21.06
N LEU A 543 2.88 -3.98 -20.20
CA LEU A 543 2.57 -4.05 -18.77
C LEU A 543 3.19 -2.93 -17.92
N GLY A 544 4.44 -2.53 -18.18
CA GLY A 544 5.12 -1.43 -17.48
C GLY A 544 5.12 -1.51 -15.94
N PRO A 545 5.69 -2.57 -15.33
CA PRO A 545 5.52 -2.91 -13.91
C PRO A 545 6.20 -1.95 -12.92
N PHE A 546 7.18 -1.14 -13.33
CA PHE A 546 7.93 -0.27 -12.41
C PHE A 546 7.22 1.07 -12.15
N LEU A 547 7.37 1.62 -10.94
CA LEU A 547 6.85 2.93 -10.53
C LEU A 547 7.38 4.03 -11.46
N ASP A 548 8.67 4.33 -11.33
CA ASP A 548 9.40 5.28 -12.16
C ASP A 548 9.44 4.81 -13.63
N PRO A 549 8.98 5.63 -14.60
CA PRO A 549 9.09 5.34 -16.03
C PRO A 549 10.53 5.13 -16.52
N VAL A 550 11.51 5.71 -15.81
CA VAL A 550 12.95 5.47 -16.03
C VAL A 550 13.32 4.00 -15.85
N ASN A 551 12.78 3.34 -14.80
CA ASN A 551 13.03 1.93 -14.55
C ASN A 551 12.36 1.04 -15.61
N ASN A 552 11.15 1.41 -16.06
CA ASN A 552 10.50 0.74 -17.18
C ASN A 552 11.32 0.88 -18.48
N ALA A 553 11.95 2.04 -18.72
CA ALA A 553 12.83 2.26 -19.86
C ALA A 553 14.11 1.42 -19.76
N SER A 554 14.70 1.30 -18.56
CA SER A 554 15.87 0.46 -18.32
C SER A 554 15.58 -1.02 -18.55
N GLU A 555 14.45 -1.53 -18.04
CA GLU A 555 14.01 -2.90 -18.33
C GLU A 555 13.70 -3.08 -19.82
N TRP A 556 13.07 -2.10 -20.48
CA TRP A 556 12.80 -2.16 -21.93
C TRP A 556 14.09 -2.24 -22.76
N VAL A 557 15.12 -1.44 -22.42
CA VAL A 557 16.44 -1.52 -23.06
C VAL A 557 17.14 -2.85 -22.77
N SER A 558 17.00 -3.38 -21.55
CA SER A 558 17.51 -4.71 -21.19
C SER A 558 16.84 -5.81 -22.03
N ARG A 559 15.51 -5.79 -22.19
CA ARG A 559 14.78 -6.74 -23.05
C ARG A 559 15.11 -6.59 -24.53
N MET A 560 15.30 -5.36 -25.02
CA MET A 560 15.78 -5.11 -26.38
C MET A 560 17.20 -5.66 -26.62
N ASN A 561 18.08 -5.59 -25.62
CA ASN A 561 19.42 -6.20 -25.68
C ASN A 561 19.30 -7.72 -25.92
N TYR A 562 18.50 -8.44 -25.12
CA TYR A 562 18.33 -9.88 -25.28
C TYR A 562 17.78 -10.29 -26.66
N VAL A 563 16.80 -9.56 -27.20
CA VAL A 563 16.25 -9.82 -28.54
C VAL A 563 17.31 -9.55 -29.62
N SER A 564 18.03 -8.43 -29.53
CA SER A 564 19.10 -8.08 -30.46
C SER A 564 20.24 -9.10 -30.44
N THR A 565 20.70 -9.52 -29.26
CA THR A 565 21.78 -10.51 -29.13
C THR A 565 21.36 -11.90 -29.59
N SER A 566 20.13 -12.33 -29.30
CA SER A 566 19.61 -13.62 -29.79
C SER A 566 19.42 -13.61 -31.32
N THR A 567 19.07 -12.45 -31.89
CA THR A 567 18.99 -12.27 -33.35
C THR A 567 20.38 -12.36 -34.00
N VAL A 568 21.39 -11.66 -33.46
CA VAL A 568 22.77 -11.77 -33.95
C VAL A 568 23.30 -13.21 -33.80
N ALA A 569 23.07 -13.86 -32.67
CA ALA A 569 23.48 -15.24 -32.44
C ALA A 569 22.79 -16.23 -33.41
N LEU A 570 21.52 -16.01 -33.77
CA LEU A 570 20.83 -16.80 -34.78
C LEU A 570 21.40 -16.57 -36.19
N LEU A 571 21.72 -15.32 -36.56
CA LEU A 571 22.33 -15.01 -37.86
C LEU A 571 23.73 -15.63 -38.00
N VAL A 572 24.51 -15.66 -36.92
CA VAL A 572 25.80 -16.37 -36.87
C VAL A 572 25.59 -17.89 -36.96
N ALA A 573 24.58 -18.46 -36.27
CA ALA A 573 24.27 -19.90 -36.34
C ALA A 573 23.69 -20.35 -37.69
N LEU A 574 23.18 -19.43 -38.52
CA LEU A 574 22.70 -19.65 -39.88
C LEU A 574 23.77 -19.39 -40.96
N ASP A 575 25.01 -19.07 -40.57
CA ASP A 575 26.15 -18.78 -41.46
C ASP A 575 25.85 -17.69 -42.51
N VAL A 576 25.18 -16.61 -42.08
CA VAL A 576 24.84 -15.48 -42.95
C VAL A 576 26.12 -14.70 -43.31
N PRO A 577 26.37 -14.36 -44.59
CA PRO A 577 27.62 -13.72 -45.02
C PRO A 577 27.94 -12.45 -44.22
N GLY A 578 29.15 -12.41 -43.65
CA GLY A 578 29.58 -11.34 -42.72
C GLY A 578 29.57 -11.73 -41.23
N THR A 579 29.55 -13.02 -40.90
CA THR A 579 29.57 -13.58 -39.53
C THR A 579 30.58 -12.92 -38.59
N ASP A 580 31.83 -12.69 -39.00
CA ASP A 580 32.86 -12.04 -38.18
C ASP A 580 32.49 -10.59 -37.77
N ILE A 581 31.85 -9.85 -38.67
CA ILE A 581 31.42 -8.47 -38.45
C ILE A 581 30.22 -8.44 -37.48
N LEU A 582 29.30 -9.39 -37.65
CA LEU A 582 28.14 -9.58 -36.77
C LEU A 582 28.57 -9.94 -35.34
N ASN A 583 29.47 -10.92 -35.20
CA ASN A 583 29.93 -11.45 -33.92
C ASN A 583 30.85 -10.46 -33.16
N SER A 584 31.57 -9.60 -33.87
CA SER A 584 32.48 -8.60 -33.27
C SER A 584 31.85 -7.21 -33.18
N TYR A 585 31.85 -6.46 -34.29
CA TYR A 585 31.56 -5.02 -34.28
C TYR A 585 30.10 -4.72 -33.94
N VAL A 586 29.16 -5.47 -34.52
CA VAL A 586 27.72 -5.26 -34.27
C VAL A 586 27.37 -5.64 -32.82
N LEU A 587 27.89 -6.76 -32.32
CA LEU A 587 27.66 -7.20 -30.94
C LEU A 587 28.22 -6.19 -29.92
N TYR A 588 29.45 -5.70 -30.10
CA TYR A 588 30.01 -4.67 -29.22
C TYR A 588 29.26 -3.34 -29.31
N ALA A 589 28.79 -2.91 -30.48
CA ALA A 589 27.97 -1.71 -30.61
C ALA A 589 26.64 -1.83 -29.83
N ILE A 590 25.97 -2.99 -29.90
CA ILE A 590 24.77 -3.30 -29.11
C ILE A 590 25.08 -3.21 -27.60
N TYR A 591 26.19 -3.79 -27.15
CA TYR A 591 26.59 -3.75 -25.74
C TYR A 591 26.92 -2.33 -25.24
N ILE A 592 27.70 -1.55 -25.99
CA ILE A 592 28.05 -0.17 -25.61
C ILE A 592 26.78 0.69 -25.46
N VAL A 593 25.84 0.59 -26.41
CA VAL A 593 24.59 1.37 -26.38
C VAL A 593 23.67 0.90 -25.23
N THR A 594 23.42 -0.41 -25.12
CA THR A 594 22.42 -0.92 -24.15
C THR A 594 22.90 -0.88 -22.71
N TYR A 595 24.16 -1.23 -22.42
CA TYR A 595 24.71 -1.09 -21.07
C TYR A 595 24.98 0.37 -20.72
N GLY A 596 25.40 1.21 -21.68
CA GLY A 596 25.55 2.66 -21.48
C GLY A 596 24.23 3.35 -21.09
N LEU A 597 23.13 3.01 -21.77
CA LEU A 597 21.78 3.46 -21.40
C LEU A 597 21.33 2.92 -20.03
N SER A 598 21.60 1.65 -19.73
CA SER A 598 21.27 1.03 -18.42
C SER A 598 22.01 1.71 -17.26
N PHE A 599 23.29 2.05 -17.45
CA PHE A 599 24.08 2.83 -16.50
C PHE A 599 23.50 4.24 -16.32
N TYR A 600 23.18 4.93 -17.42
CA TYR A 600 22.55 6.25 -17.38
C TYR A 600 21.22 6.25 -16.60
N PHE A 601 20.34 5.28 -16.86
CA PHE A 601 19.07 5.14 -16.14
C PHE A 601 19.26 4.84 -14.64
N THR A 602 20.32 4.11 -14.28
CA THR A 602 20.69 3.88 -12.87
C THR A 602 21.11 5.20 -12.20
N VAL A 603 21.92 6.03 -12.87
CA VAL A 603 22.44 7.29 -12.34
C VAL A 603 21.36 8.37 -12.24
N ILE A 604 20.49 8.54 -13.24
CA ILE A 604 19.46 9.59 -13.22
C ILE A 604 18.40 9.38 -12.14
N ASN A 605 18.23 8.15 -11.66
CA ASN A 605 17.34 7.84 -10.54
C ASN A 605 17.81 8.42 -9.19
N LEU A 606 19.08 8.80 -9.05
CA LEU A 606 19.60 9.40 -7.82
C LEU A 606 19.03 10.81 -7.60
N SER A 607 18.52 11.10 -6.39
CA SER A 607 17.88 12.38 -6.06
C SER A 607 18.73 13.63 -6.37
N PRO A 608 20.07 13.65 -6.14
CA PRO A 608 20.90 14.77 -6.55
C PRO A 608 20.92 15.00 -8.07
N VAL A 609 20.89 13.92 -8.85
CA VAL A 609 20.87 13.96 -10.33
C VAL A 609 19.49 14.42 -10.83
N ARG A 610 18.39 13.91 -10.25
CA ARG A 610 17.03 14.41 -10.54
C ARG A 610 16.93 15.93 -10.32
N ARG A 611 17.49 16.45 -9.22
CA ARG A 611 17.56 17.90 -8.93
C ARG A 611 18.45 18.67 -9.91
N LEU A 612 19.59 18.11 -10.30
CA LEU A 612 20.47 18.70 -11.32
C LEU A 612 19.75 18.81 -12.67
N VAL A 613 19.07 17.74 -13.11
CA VAL A 613 18.27 17.74 -14.35
C VAL A 613 17.12 18.74 -14.28
N LYS A 614 16.39 18.86 -13.16
CA LYS A 614 15.36 19.91 -12.98
C LYS A 614 15.95 21.33 -13.11
N ARG A 615 17.12 21.58 -12.51
CA ARG A 615 17.82 22.89 -12.62
C ARG A 615 18.33 23.18 -14.03
N LEU A 616 18.85 22.18 -14.74
CA LEU A 616 19.31 22.32 -16.12
C LEU A 616 18.15 22.53 -17.11
N THR A 617 17.03 21.84 -16.91
CA THR A 617 15.82 21.97 -17.74
C THR A 617 14.99 23.22 -17.43
N ARG A 618 15.18 23.83 -16.25
CA ARG A 618 14.50 25.06 -15.81
C ARG A 618 12.97 24.98 -15.86
N ARG A 619 12.43 23.78 -15.60
CA ARG A 619 10.98 23.54 -15.61
C ARG A 619 10.33 23.96 -14.29
N LEU A 620 9.08 24.44 -14.38
CA LEU A 620 8.18 24.63 -13.25
C LEU A 620 7.28 23.40 -13.14
N ASP A 621 7.22 22.84 -11.94
CA ASP A 621 6.46 21.62 -11.62
C ASP A 621 5.16 22.03 -10.88
N PHE A 622 3.98 21.54 -11.31
CA PHE A 622 2.67 21.69 -10.64
C PHE A 622 1.97 20.34 -10.34
N SER A 623 1.39 20.22 -9.15
CA SER A 623 0.80 18.97 -8.64
C SER A 623 -0.60 18.67 -9.19
N ILE A 624 -1.37 19.71 -9.49
CA ILE A 624 -2.72 19.67 -10.05
C ILE A 624 -2.75 20.35 -11.42
N ASP A 625 -3.80 20.09 -12.20
CA ASP A 625 -4.07 20.82 -13.44
C ASP A 625 -4.59 22.23 -13.12
N VAL A 626 -3.68 23.12 -12.70
CA VAL A 626 -4.02 24.49 -12.27
C VAL A 626 -4.75 25.28 -13.37
N PHE A 627 -4.58 24.89 -14.64
CA PHE A 627 -5.20 25.56 -15.78
C PHE A 627 -6.53 24.93 -16.24
N SER A 628 -7.02 23.90 -15.54
CA SER A 628 -8.31 23.27 -15.86
C SER A 628 -9.50 24.10 -15.37
N PRO A 629 -10.58 24.25 -16.17
CA PRO A 629 -11.85 24.82 -15.72
C PRO A 629 -12.55 23.94 -14.67
N ARG A 630 -12.22 22.64 -14.60
CA ARG A 630 -12.74 21.72 -13.58
C ARG A 630 -12.07 21.87 -12.21
N LEU A 631 -11.10 22.78 -12.06
CA LEU A 631 -10.53 23.08 -10.75
C LEU A 631 -11.58 23.77 -9.87
N SER A 632 -11.91 23.18 -8.73
CA SER A 632 -12.85 23.81 -7.78
C SER A 632 -12.23 25.08 -7.21
N ILE A 633 -12.74 26.24 -7.66
CA ILE A 633 -12.30 27.59 -7.28
C ILE A 633 -13.41 28.44 -6.64
N SER A 634 -14.62 27.89 -6.51
CA SER A 634 -15.74 28.52 -5.83
C SER A 634 -15.49 28.68 -4.32
N PHE A 635 -16.34 29.45 -3.64
CA PHE A 635 -16.24 29.74 -2.20
C PHE A 635 -16.04 28.46 -1.36
N LEU A 636 -15.08 28.49 -0.42
CA LEU A 636 -14.65 27.34 0.40
C LEU A 636 -14.20 26.11 -0.42
N SER A 637 -13.49 26.33 -1.52
CA SER A 637 -12.91 25.25 -2.32
C SER A 637 -12.14 24.22 -1.47
N PRO A 638 -12.20 22.92 -1.81
CA PRO A 638 -11.49 21.87 -1.08
C PRO A 638 -9.98 22.13 -0.94
N HIS A 639 -9.37 22.74 -1.96
CA HIS A 639 -7.94 23.05 -1.98
C HIS A 639 -7.56 24.12 -0.95
N VAL A 640 -8.29 25.25 -0.89
CA VAL A 640 -7.97 26.33 0.05
C VAL A 640 -8.38 25.97 1.47
N LYS A 641 -9.50 25.26 1.67
CA LYS A 641 -9.85 24.69 2.98
C LYS A 641 -8.75 23.77 3.51
N ARG A 642 -8.17 22.92 2.65
CA ARG A 642 -7.07 22.01 3.01
C ARG A 642 -5.77 22.76 3.33
N ARG A 643 -5.33 23.64 2.43
CA ARG A 643 -4.06 24.39 2.51
C ARG A 643 -4.03 25.54 3.52
N ILE A 644 -5.19 26.02 4.01
CA ILE A 644 -5.24 27.09 5.01
C ILE A 644 -5.81 26.59 6.34
N TRP A 645 -7.06 26.13 6.36
CA TRP A 645 -7.77 25.81 7.60
C TRP A 645 -7.28 24.50 8.22
N GLN A 646 -7.33 23.41 7.46
CA GLN A 646 -6.98 22.07 7.96
C GLN A 646 -5.49 21.96 8.28
N GLU A 647 -4.62 22.49 7.42
CA GLU A 647 -3.18 22.60 7.68
C GLU A 647 -2.88 23.33 8.99
N SER A 648 -3.55 24.47 9.24
CA SER A 648 -3.35 25.25 10.47
C SER A 648 -3.81 24.49 11.72
N ILE A 649 -4.91 23.74 11.65
CA ILE A 649 -5.42 22.96 12.79
C ILE A 649 -4.54 21.73 13.07
N THR A 650 -4.16 20.95 12.05
CA THR A 650 -3.24 19.81 12.23
C THR A 650 -1.90 20.32 12.80
N THR A 651 -1.35 21.41 12.25
CA THR A 651 -0.11 22.02 12.77
C THR A 651 -0.28 22.49 14.22
N LEU A 652 -1.40 23.12 14.58
CA LEU A 652 -1.66 23.58 15.94
C LEU A 652 -1.66 22.41 16.94
N ILE A 653 -2.35 21.32 16.61
CA ILE A 653 -2.45 20.13 17.48
C ILE A 653 -1.08 19.44 17.60
N LEU A 654 -0.39 19.20 16.48
CA LEU A 654 0.86 18.44 16.46
C LEU A 654 2.09 19.21 16.95
N THR A 655 2.08 20.56 16.93
CA THR A 655 3.20 21.37 17.46
C THR A 655 3.04 21.77 18.92
N SER A 656 1.81 21.74 19.47
CA SER A 656 1.56 22.19 20.85
C SER A 656 2.07 21.16 21.88
N PRO A 657 2.77 21.60 22.94
CA PRO A 657 3.57 20.70 23.79
C PRO A 657 2.76 19.62 24.51
N ASP A 658 1.54 19.95 24.94
CA ASP A 658 0.65 19.05 25.69
C ASP A 658 -0.25 18.18 24.79
N CYS A 659 -0.31 18.52 23.49
CA CYS A 659 -1.19 17.88 22.50
C CYS A 659 -0.44 17.00 21.50
N LYS A 660 0.83 17.28 21.21
CA LYS A 660 1.64 16.56 20.22
C LYS A 660 1.77 15.06 20.51
N ILE A 661 2.15 14.30 19.49
CA ILE A 661 2.47 12.88 19.63
C ILE A 661 3.81 12.74 20.40
N PRO A 662 3.91 11.86 21.40
CA PRO A 662 5.15 11.57 22.11
C PRO A 662 6.28 11.10 21.17
N SER A 663 7.46 11.70 21.27
CA SER A 663 8.58 11.48 20.32
C SER A 663 9.13 10.05 20.25
N GLN A 664 8.82 9.20 21.22
CA GLN A 664 9.23 7.78 21.25
C GLN A 664 8.13 6.82 20.76
N GLN A 665 6.90 7.29 20.58
CA GLN A 665 5.77 6.46 20.17
C GLN A 665 5.82 6.17 18.67
N THR A 666 5.52 4.93 18.27
CA THR A 666 5.36 4.60 16.84
C THR A 666 3.90 4.46 16.50
N MET A 667 3.39 5.28 15.57
CA MET A 667 2.02 5.21 15.08
C MET A 667 1.78 3.88 14.35
N THR A 668 1.19 2.91 15.05
CA THR A 668 0.91 1.57 14.52
C THR A 668 -0.56 1.22 14.70
N PHE A 669 -1.21 0.79 13.63
CA PHE A 669 -2.64 0.50 13.61
C PHE A 669 -2.89 -1.02 13.52
N ALA A 670 -3.91 -1.52 14.22
CA ALA A 670 -4.59 -2.75 13.85
C ALA A 670 -5.48 -2.44 12.64
N GLN A 671 -5.29 -3.20 11.56
CA GLN A 671 -5.97 -3.04 10.28
C GLN A 671 -6.35 -4.42 9.77
N ALA A 672 -7.55 -4.53 9.18
CA ALA A 672 -7.94 -5.69 8.40
C ALA A 672 -7.04 -5.84 7.16
N LEU A 673 -7.00 -7.02 6.56
CA LEU A 673 -6.35 -7.19 5.25
C LEU A 673 -7.13 -6.40 4.19
N ASP A 674 -8.38 -6.78 3.94
CA ASP A 674 -9.17 -6.25 2.82
C ASP A 674 -10.06 -5.05 3.19
N PHE A 675 -9.67 -4.30 4.24
CA PHE A 675 -10.46 -3.23 4.87
C PHE A 675 -11.82 -3.70 5.41
N GLU A 676 -11.88 -4.97 5.87
CA GLU A 676 -13.09 -5.60 6.44
C GLU A 676 -13.61 -4.83 7.68
N PHE A 677 -12.71 -4.28 8.50
CA PHE A 677 -13.03 -3.51 9.70
C PHE A 677 -12.16 -2.24 9.80
N PRO A 678 -12.64 -1.17 10.47
CA PRO A 678 -11.95 0.12 10.54
C PRO A 678 -10.62 0.08 11.32
N PRO A 679 -9.68 1.01 11.05
CA PRO A 679 -8.35 0.99 11.65
C PRO A 679 -8.39 1.46 13.11
N TYR A 680 -7.58 0.84 13.96
CA TYR A 680 -7.49 1.18 15.39
C TYR A 680 -6.03 1.41 15.82
N LEU A 681 -5.71 2.56 16.40
CA LEU A 681 -4.37 2.91 16.89
C LEU A 681 -3.98 2.05 18.10
N LEU A 682 -2.82 1.42 18.05
CA LEU A 682 -2.27 0.60 19.12
C LEU A 682 -1.27 1.40 19.99
N ASP A 683 -1.12 0.97 21.24
CA ASP A 683 -0.25 1.62 22.25
C ASP A 683 -0.57 3.12 22.43
N PHE A 684 -1.86 3.45 22.55
CA PHE A 684 -2.32 4.82 22.77
C PHE A 684 -1.76 5.41 24.08
N ALA A 685 -1.00 6.50 23.98
CA ALA A 685 -0.32 7.16 25.09
C ALA A 685 -1.14 8.30 25.73
N GLY A 686 -2.26 8.68 25.11
CA GLY A 686 -3.24 9.59 25.70
C GLY A 686 -3.16 11.04 25.22
N THR A 687 -2.58 11.36 24.05
CA THR A 687 -2.53 12.74 23.53
C THR A 687 -3.57 13.04 22.45
N PRO A 688 -4.09 14.29 22.39
CA PRO A 688 -4.97 14.75 21.31
C PRO A 688 -4.39 14.57 19.89
N GLY A 689 -3.09 14.69 19.70
CA GLY A 689 -2.42 14.53 18.42
C GLY A 689 -2.47 13.08 17.89
N GLU A 690 -2.30 12.10 18.77
CA GLU A 690 -2.51 10.69 18.43
C GLU A 690 -3.94 10.45 17.94
N ARG A 691 -4.94 11.00 18.66
CA ARG A 691 -6.36 10.85 18.30
C ARG A 691 -6.75 11.60 17.04
N HIS A 692 -6.17 12.77 16.78
CA HIS A 692 -6.37 13.53 15.55
C HIS A 692 -5.90 12.70 14.34
N VAL A 693 -4.69 12.15 14.40
CA VAL A 693 -4.15 11.27 13.35
C VAL A 693 -4.96 9.97 13.23
N GLU A 694 -5.40 9.36 14.34
CA GLU A 694 -6.28 8.19 14.30
C GLU A 694 -7.62 8.49 13.63
N ASN A 695 -8.27 9.61 13.95
CA ASN A 695 -9.52 10.02 13.32
C ASN A 695 -9.33 10.30 11.81
N LEU A 696 -8.24 10.97 11.41
CA LEU A 696 -7.88 11.18 9.99
C LEU A 696 -7.58 9.86 9.27
N LYS A 697 -6.98 8.89 9.96
CA LYS A 697 -6.73 7.55 9.43
C LYS A 697 -8.02 6.77 9.22
N ILE A 698 -8.95 6.83 10.18
CA ILE A 698 -10.28 6.23 10.03
C ILE A 698 -11.03 6.87 8.84
N LEU A 699 -11.05 8.20 8.74
CA LEU A 699 -11.69 8.92 7.63
C LEU A 699 -11.15 8.53 6.25
N ARG A 700 -9.83 8.29 6.13
CA ARG A 700 -9.19 7.79 4.90
C ARG A 700 -9.60 6.36 4.52
N GLU A 701 -9.89 5.49 5.49
CA GLU A 701 -10.27 4.10 5.21
C GLU A 701 -11.78 3.91 4.96
N ILE A 702 -12.66 4.64 5.67
CA ILE A 702 -14.13 4.47 5.58
C ILE A 702 -14.86 5.53 4.73
N GLY A 703 -14.26 6.70 4.50
CA GLY A 703 -14.87 7.81 3.77
C GLY A 703 -15.77 8.72 4.62
N SER A 704 -16.10 9.89 4.07
CA SER A 704 -16.79 10.97 4.82
C SER A 704 -18.25 10.64 5.18
N PHE A 705 -18.95 9.86 4.34
CA PHE A 705 -20.33 9.46 4.58
C PHE A 705 -20.48 8.54 5.79
N GLU A 706 -19.78 7.39 5.80
CA GLU A 706 -19.82 6.45 6.92
C GLU A 706 -19.22 7.04 8.21
N TYR A 707 -18.22 7.92 8.11
CA TYR A 707 -17.70 8.67 9.26
C TYR A 707 -18.80 9.54 9.90
N ARG A 708 -19.52 10.36 9.10
CA ARG A 708 -20.59 11.23 9.61
C ARG A 708 -21.77 10.43 10.17
N LYS A 709 -22.15 9.34 9.50
CA LYS A 709 -23.18 8.38 9.96
C LYS A 709 -22.82 7.76 11.30
N ALA A 710 -21.58 7.27 11.48
CA ALA A 710 -21.10 6.75 12.75
C ALA A 710 -21.06 7.82 13.87
N ALA A 711 -20.64 9.05 13.56
CA ALA A 711 -20.69 10.15 14.51
C ALA A 711 -22.14 10.48 14.94
N SER A 712 -23.09 10.44 14.01
CA SER A 712 -24.52 10.64 14.29
C SER A 712 -25.14 9.52 15.14
N LEU A 713 -24.68 8.27 15.00
CA LEU A 713 -25.13 7.16 15.87
C LEU A 713 -24.69 7.36 17.33
N ILE A 714 -23.46 7.84 17.54
CA ILE A 714 -22.88 8.00 18.88
C ILE A 714 -23.44 9.23 19.61
N SER A 715 -23.98 10.22 18.90
CA SER A 715 -24.30 11.52 19.50
C SER A 715 -25.60 12.20 19.03
N GLY A 716 -26.29 11.62 18.05
CA GLY A 716 -27.64 12.00 17.65
C GLY A 716 -28.72 11.27 18.48
N PRO A 717 -29.96 11.21 17.97
CA PRO A 717 -31.11 10.69 18.73
C PRO A 717 -30.95 9.25 19.25
N ASP A 718 -30.30 8.38 18.49
CA ASP A 718 -30.08 6.97 18.87
C ASP A 718 -28.94 6.75 19.90
N SER A 719 -28.23 7.80 20.32
CA SER A 719 -27.05 7.71 21.21
C SER A 719 -27.32 6.90 22.48
N GLU A 720 -28.40 7.18 23.22
CA GLU A 720 -28.74 6.49 24.47
C GLU A 720 -29.27 5.05 24.25
N ARG A 721 -29.70 4.71 23.03
CA ARG A 721 -30.00 3.33 22.64
C ARG A 721 -28.70 2.57 22.35
N TYR A 722 -27.86 3.13 21.48
CA TYR A 722 -26.54 2.60 21.14
C TYR A 722 -25.65 2.36 22.38
N LYS A 723 -25.54 3.34 23.26
CA LYS A 723 -24.67 3.32 24.44
C LYS A 723 -25.01 2.20 25.43
N ARG A 724 -26.29 1.81 25.55
CA ARG A 724 -26.69 0.65 26.37
C ARG A 724 -26.14 -0.65 25.79
N VAL A 725 -26.24 -0.83 24.47
CA VAL A 725 -25.76 -1.99 23.73
C VAL A 725 -24.22 -2.06 23.75
N GLU A 726 -23.55 -0.93 23.54
CA GLU A 726 -22.09 -0.80 23.63
C GLU A 726 -21.57 -1.27 25.00
N VAL A 727 -22.17 -0.76 26.09
CA VAL A 727 -21.80 -1.13 27.47
C VAL A 727 -22.08 -2.60 27.75
N GLU A 728 -23.18 -3.18 27.24
CA GLU A 728 -23.46 -4.62 27.40
C GLU A 728 -22.39 -5.48 26.70
N ILE A 729 -22.09 -5.16 25.43
CA ILE A 729 -21.11 -5.87 24.60
C ILE A 729 -19.71 -5.80 25.21
N GLN A 730 -19.22 -4.60 25.53
CA GLN A 730 -17.85 -4.40 26.04
C GLN A 730 -17.62 -5.11 27.39
N ASN A 731 -18.62 -5.16 28.27
CA ASN A 731 -18.51 -5.82 29.57
C ASN A 731 -18.64 -7.36 29.51
N HIS A 732 -19.48 -7.90 28.61
CA HIS A 732 -19.88 -9.32 28.67
C HIS A 732 -19.54 -10.16 27.43
N PHE A 733 -19.43 -9.54 26.25
CA PHE A 733 -19.39 -10.21 24.94
C PHE A 733 -18.19 -9.83 24.06
N VAL A 734 -17.09 -9.40 24.68
CA VAL A 734 -15.77 -9.26 24.05
C VAL A 734 -14.85 -10.41 24.49
N GLY A 735 -13.96 -10.85 23.60
CA GLY A 735 -13.02 -11.95 23.82
C GLY A 735 -13.54 -13.33 23.36
N PRO A 736 -12.95 -14.43 23.88
CA PRO A 736 -13.28 -15.78 23.45
C PRO A 736 -14.69 -16.22 23.89
N ASP A 737 -15.19 -17.25 23.21
CA ASP A 737 -16.48 -17.91 23.46
C ASP A 737 -17.69 -16.99 23.22
N SER A 738 -17.49 -16.05 22.30
CA SER A 738 -18.52 -15.16 21.77
C SER A 738 -19.28 -15.86 20.64
N TYR A 739 -20.60 -15.68 20.58
CA TYR A 739 -21.48 -16.35 19.63
C TYR A 739 -22.05 -15.35 18.62
N TRP A 740 -22.12 -15.74 17.35
CA TRP A 740 -22.93 -15.03 16.36
C TRP A 740 -23.44 -16.02 15.32
N LYS A 741 -24.74 -15.94 15.01
CA LYS A 741 -25.33 -16.54 13.83
C LYS A 741 -26.13 -15.47 13.11
N ASP A 742 -25.85 -15.26 11.83
CA ASP A 742 -26.64 -14.34 11.01
C ASP A 742 -28.09 -14.87 10.92
N PRO A 743 -29.12 -14.07 11.28
CA PRO A 743 -30.52 -14.48 11.16
C PRO A 743 -30.96 -14.74 9.72
N ASN A 744 -30.30 -14.13 8.73
CA ASN A 744 -30.68 -14.18 7.33
C ASN A 744 -29.97 -15.30 6.53
N ASP A 745 -28.99 -15.99 7.12
CA ASP A 745 -28.13 -16.93 6.40
C ASP A 745 -28.44 -18.40 6.71
N THR A 746 -28.65 -19.18 5.64
CA THR A 746 -28.81 -20.63 5.67
C THR A 746 -27.45 -21.33 5.76
N ALA A 747 -26.82 -21.19 6.94
CA ALA A 747 -25.61 -21.90 7.36
C ALA A 747 -24.39 -21.76 6.43
N VAL A 748 -23.62 -20.68 6.63
CA VAL A 748 -22.28 -20.42 6.03
C VAL A 748 -21.52 -21.71 5.67
N PRO A 749 -21.29 -21.98 4.36
CA PRO A 749 -20.54 -23.15 3.93
C PRO A 749 -19.16 -23.24 4.59
N GLY A 750 -18.85 -24.41 5.16
CA GLY A 750 -17.59 -24.69 5.85
C GLY A 750 -17.49 -24.22 7.31
N CYS A 751 -18.52 -23.61 7.91
CA CYS A 751 -18.54 -23.22 9.32
C CYS A 751 -19.48 -24.11 10.16
N SER A 752 -18.96 -25.17 10.79
CA SER A 752 -19.78 -26.04 11.65
C SER A 752 -20.16 -25.48 13.02
N GLY A 753 -19.64 -24.30 13.39
CA GLY A 753 -19.93 -23.67 14.68
C GLY A 753 -19.93 -22.14 14.64
N SER A 754 -20.96 -21.55 15.24
CA SER A 754 -21.20 -20.10 15.40
C SER A 754 -20.42 -19.44 16.55
N PHE A 755 -19.42 -20.11 17.11
CA PHE A 755 -18.58 -19.58 18.21
C PHE A 755 -17.23 -19.09 17.69
N GLY A 756 -16.68 -18.09 18.37
CA GLY A 756 -15.37 -17.53 18.06
C GLY A 756 -14.80 -16.61 19.13
N ASN A 757 -13.81 -15.84 18.71
CA ASN A 757 -13.20 -14.76 19.49
C ASN A 757 -13.66 -13.41 18.90
N ALA A 758 -14.20 -12.53 19.74
CA ALA A 758 -14.73 -11.23 19.33
C ALA A 758 -13.92 -10.07 19.90
N TRP A 759 -13.84 -8.95 19.18
CA TRP A 759 -13.32 -7.68 19.70
C TRP A 759 -14.15 -6.51 19.21
N PHE A 760 -14.11 -5.43 19.97
CA PHE A 760 -14.88 -4.22 19.69
C PHE A 760 -13.95 -3.09 19.23
N ILE A 761 -14.37 -2.37 18.19
CA ILE A 761 -13.73 -1.15 17.70
C ILE A 761 -14.71 0.00 17.94
N PRO A 762 -14.33 1.07 18.65
CA PRO A 762 -15.27 2.10 19.08
C PRO A 762 -15.76 3.04 17.97
N PHE A 763 -15.03 3.14 16.84
CA PHE A 763 -15.41 4.06 15.78
C PHE A 763 -14.92 3.66 14.38
N PRO A 764 -15.84 3.55 13.39
CA PRO A 764 -17.27 3.30 13.57
C PRO A 764 -17.53 2.14 14.52
N PRO A 765 -18.59 2.17 15.35
CA PRO A 765 -18.92 1.08 16.26
C PRO A 765 -18.99 -0.26 15.52
N THR A 766 -18.04 -1.14 15.82
CA THR A 766 -17.87 -2.39 15.07
C THR A 766 -17.55 -3.53 16.02
N VAL A 767 -18.35 -4.59 16.01
CA VAL A 767 -17.97 -5.90 16.58
C VAL A 767 -17.35 -6.74 15.47
N VAL A 768 -16.13 -7.20 15.68
CA VAL A 768 -15.44 -8.12 14.77
C VAL A 768 -15.34 -9.47 15.44
N ILE A 769 -15.72 -10.53 14.72
CA ILE A 769 -15.77 -11.90 15.24
C ILE A 769 -14.95 -12.79 14.32
N ARG A 770 -13.98 -13.52 14.90
CA ARG A 770 -13.27 -14.59 14.20
C ARG A 770 -13.77 -15.93 14.72
N TYR A 771 -14.53 -16.65 13.89
CA TYR A 771 -15.05 -17.97 14.23
C TYR A 771 -13.92 -18.98 14.48
N ASP A 772 -14.16 -19.94 15.36
CA ASP A 772 -13.20 -21.00 15.70
C ASP A 772 -12.79 -21.84 14.49
N ASN A 773 -13.76 -22.15 13.64
CA ASN A 773 -13.60 -23.00 12.46
C ASN A 773 -13.90 -22.26 11.13
N GLY A 774 -14.02 -20.93 11.14
CA GLY A 774 -14.59 -20.16 10.02
C GLY A 774 -13.84 -18.89 9.62
N LYS A 775 -14.51 -18.10 8.78
CA LYS A 775 -14.04 -16.77 8.32
C LYS A 775 -14.22 -15.71 9.42
N LEU A 776 -13.77 -14.49 9.14
CA LEU A 776 -14.03 -13.31 9.97
C LEU A 776 -15.38 -12.68 9.56
N VAL A 777 -16.13 -12.19 10.54
CA VAL A 777 -17.42 -11.49 10.35
C VAL A 777 -17.36 -10.14 11.06
N VAL A 778 -18.05 -9.15 10.50
CA VAL A 778 -18.04 -7.75 10.96
C VAL A 778 -19.46 -7.24 11.10
N LEU A 779 -19.81 -6.71 12.27
CA LEU A 779 -21.13 -6.20 12.61
C LEU A 779 -21.02 -4.69 12.89
N GLN A 780 -21.80 -3.88 12.16
CA GLN A 780 -21.68 -2.41 12.18
C GLN A 780 -23.00 -1.67 12.40
N THR A 781 -24.14 -2.28 12.01
CA THR A 781 -25.44 -1.63 12.18
C THR A 781 -25.97 -1.83 13.61
N LEU A 782 -26.70 -0.84 14.14
CA LEU A 782 -27.25 -0.92 15.50
C LEU A 782 -28.10 -2.19 15.72
N GLY A 783 -28.91 -2.58 14.72
CA GLY A 783 -29.71 -3.82 14.78
C GLY A 783 -28.88 -5.10 14.85
N GLN A 784 -27.75 -5.18 14.13
CA GLN A 784 -26.82 -6.32 14.27
C GLN A 784 -26.15 -6.36 15.64
N LEU A 785 -25.81 -5.19 16.21
CA LEU A 785 -25.21 -5.11 17.56
C LEU A 785 -26.21 -5.52 18.65
N GLU A 786 -27.48 -5.11 18.52
CA GLU A 786 -28.57 -5.52 19.41
C GLU A 786 -28.84 -7.02 19.33
N GLU A 787 -28.97 -7.57 18.12
CA GLU A 787 -29.17 -9.01 17.90
C GLU A 787 -27.97 -9.82 18.42
N TYR A 788 -26.74 -9.31 18.26
CA TYR A 788 -25.54 -9.95 18.80
C TYR A 788 -25.57 -10.01 20.33
N ALA A 789 -25.93 -8.92 21.00
CA ALA A 789 -26.13 -8.90 22.45
C ALA A 789 -27.25 -9.88 22.87
N ALA A 790 -28.40 -9.87 22.18
CA ALA A 790 -29.53 -10.74 22.45
C ALA A 790 -29.18 -12.24 22.32
N GLN A 791 -28.48 -12.64 21.26
CA GLN A 791 -28.03 -14.03 21.07
C GLN A 791 -27.10 -14.49 22.19
N ASN A 792 -26.11 -13.67 22.58
CA ASN A 792 -25.18 -14.00 23.66
C ASN A 792 -25.83 -13.97 25.06
N SER A 793 -26.86 -13.13 25.25
CA SER A 793 -27.72 -13.11 26.44
C SER A 793 -28.72 -14.26 26.49
N SER A 794 -28.85 -15.08 25.43
CA SER A 794 -29.77 -16.21 25.41
C SER A 794 -29.29 -17.37 26.32
N ARG A 795 -30.23 -17.97 27.09
CA ARG A 795 -29.92 -19.09 27.99
C ARG A 795 -29.30 -20.31 27.29
N ARG A 796 -29.57 -20.53 25.99
CA ARG A 796 -28.96 -21.65 25.23
C ARG A 796 -27.49 -21.38 24.95
N VAL A 797 -27.12 -20.16 24.56
CA VAL A 797 -25.73 -19.78 24.30
C VAL A 797 -24.92 -19.69 25.60
N GLN A 798 -25.50 -19.14 26.68
CA GLN A 798 -24.85 -19.07 28.00
C GLN A 798 -24.40 -20.45 28.49
N ARG A 799 -25.27 -21.47 28.44
CA ARG A 799 -24.93 -22.86 28.81
C ARG A 799 -23.78 -23.44 27.98
N LYS A 800 -23.77 -23.20 26.67
CA LYS A 800 -22.69 -23.64 25.78
C LYS A 800 -21.36 -22.94 26.10
N ARG A 801 -21.42 -21.65 26.46
CA ARG A 801 -20.27 -20.86 26.91
C ARG A 801 -19.74 -21.32 28.28
N GLU A 802 -20.61 -21.70 29.22
CA GLU A 802 -20.22 -22.30 30.52
C GLU A 802 -19.42 -23.61 30.29
N ILE A 803 -19.89 -24.50 29.42
CA ILE A 803 -19.18 -25.74 29.03
C ILE A 803 -17.80 -25.41 28.45
N ARG A 804 -17.72 -24.44 27.52
CA ARG A 804 -16.45 -24.03 26.91
C ARG A 804 -15.49 -23.41 27.94
N MET A 805 -15.98 -22.60 28.88
CA MET A 805 -15.20 -22.06 29.98
C MET A 805 -14.66 -23.16 30.91
N ALA A 806 -15.46 -24.17 31.23
CA ALA A 806 -15.02 -25.34 32.01
C ALA A 806 -13.91 -26.13 31.27
N LEU A 807 -14.04 -26.34 29.96
CA LEU A 807 -13.00 -26.99 29.15
C LEU A 807 -11.71 -26.14 29.06
N ARG A 808 -11.80 -24.80 28.99
CA ARG A 808 -10.63 -23.91 29.13
C ARG A 808 -9.98 -24.04 30.51
N ALA A 809 -10.76 -24.23 31.57
CA ALA A 809 -10.25 -24.48 32.92
C ALA A 809 -9.47 -25.80 33.06
N LEU A 810 -9.61 -26.73 32.11
CA LEU A 810 -8.79 -27.95 32.03
C LEU A 810 -7.54 -27.82 31.15
N GLU A 811 -7.36 -26.71 30.43
CA GLU A 811 -6.28 -26.58 29.45
C GLU A 811 -4.88 -26.69 30.10
N GLY A 812 -4.07 -27.57 29.54
CA GLY A 812 -2.69 -27.85 29.96
C GLY A 812 -2.59 -28.66 31.25
N GLN A 813 -3.70 -29.16 31.80
CA GLN A 813 -3.72 -29.97 33.01
C GLN A 813 -3.76 -31.46 32.67
N THR A 814 -3.31 -32.27 33.63
CA THR A 814 -3.60 -33.71 33.66
C THR A 814 -5.03 -33.92 34.11
N VAL A 815 -5.87 -34.49 33.26
CA VAL A 815 -7.28 -34.80 33.51
C VAL A 815 -7.49 -36.31 33.66
N ARG A 816 -8.52 -36.69 34.42
CA ARG A 816 -8.95 -38.08 34.59
C ARG A 816 -9.95 -38.43 33.49
N TRP A 817 -9.57 -39.37 32.64
CA TRP A 817 -10.45 -40.00 31.64
C TRP A 817 -9.83 -41.35 31.29
N PRO A 818 -10.35 -42.47 31.82
CA PRO A 818 -9.79 -43.78 31.54
C PRO A 818 -9.98 -44.16 30.06
N TYR A 819 -8.91 -44.64 29.42
CA TYR A 819 -8.92 -45.10 28.04
C TYR A 819 -8.03 -46.33 27.85
N GLU A 820 -8.54 -47.32 27.11
CA GLU A 820 -7.82 -48.53 26.75
C GLU A 820 -7.37 -48.46 25.29
N HIS A 821 -6.07 -48.34 25.07
CA HIS A 821 -5.50 -48.24 23.73
C HIS A 821 -4.99 -49.60 23.26
N ILE A 822 -5.52 -50.09 22.14
CA ILE A 822 -5.13 -51.37 21.56
C ILE A 822 -3.98 -51.15 20.57
N LEU A 823 -2.76 -51.54 20.94
CA LEU A 823 -1.59 -51.50 20.05
C LEU A 823 -1.43 -52.83 19.29
N PRO A 824 -1.19 -52.81 17.96
CA PRO A 824 -0.76 -54.00 17.24
C PRO A 824 0.71 -54.30 17.53
N VAL A 825 1.01 -55.54 17.94
CA VAL A 825 2.36 -56.01 18.26
C VAL A 825 2.94 -56.78 17.08
N GLY A 826 3.96 -56.20 16.44
CA GLY A 826 4.72 -56.85 15.36
C GLY A 826 5.98 -56.08 14.99
N ALA A 827 7.05 -56.78 14.64
CA ALA A 827 8.32 -56.17 14.26
C ALA A 827 8.20 -55.47 12.89
N GLN A 828 8.41 -54.15 12.87
CA GLN A 828 8.31 -53.33 11.67
C GLN A 828 9.62 -53.38 10.86
N PHE A 829 9.77 -54.41 10.01
CA PHE A 829 10.92 -54.53 9.11
C PHE A 829 10.85 -53.55 7.93
N PHE A 830 11.97 -52.89 7.65
CA PHE A 830 12.09 -51.77 6.72
C PHE A 830 12.31 -52.23 5.25
N PHE A 831 11.45 -53.11 4.70
CA PHE A 831 11.56 -53.51 3.29
C PHE A 831 10.20 -53.79 2.60
N CYS A 832 10.12 -53.46 1.30
CA CYS A 832 8.90 -52.92 0.69
C CYS A 832 7.79 -53.93 0.28
N CYS A 833 8.00 -55.25 0.35
CA CYS A 833 7.19 -56.19 -0.45
C CYS A 833 6.39 -57.27 0.30
N PHE A 834 6.35 -57.30 1.64
CA PHE A 834 5.59 -58.32 2.38
C PHE A 834 4.70 -57.73 3.47
N LYS A 835 3.39 -57.98 3.39
CA LYS A 835 2.44 -57.65 4.46
C LYS A 835 2.60 -58.65 5.62
N PRO A 836 2.84 -58.22 6.87
CA PRO A 836 2.84 -59.12 8.02
C PRO A 836 1.41 -59.65 8.26
N LYS A 837 1.33 -60.93 8.65
CA LYS A 837 0.07 -61.69 8.80
C LYS A 837 -0.15 -62.16 10.25
N TYR A 838 0.07 -61.30 11.23
CA TYR A 838 -0.19 -61.59 12.65
C TYR A 838 -0.84 -60.38 13.35
N ASN A 839 -2.07 -60.57 13.84
CA ASN A 839 -2.82 -59.59 14.64
C ASN A 839 -2.68 -59.91 16.14
N ALA A 840 -1.46 -59.90 16.67
CA ALA A 840 -1.29 -59.80 18.12
C ALA A 840 -1.62 -58.36 18.54
N THR A 841 -2.49 -58.18 19.52
CA THR A 841 -2.81 -56.86 20.05
C THR A 841 -2.62 -56.83 21.56
N THR A 842 -2.03 -55.76 22.07
CA THR A 842 -1.89 -55.54 23.52
C THR A 842 -2.68 -54.30 23.93
N PRO A 843 -3.64 -54.43 24.87
CA PRO A 843 -4.27 -53.27 25.47
C PRO A 843 -3.30 -52.59 26.43
N ILE A 844 -3.14 -51.27 26.29
CA ILE A 844 -2.51 -50.41 27.27
C ILE A 844 -3.60 -49.54 27.90
N HIS A 845 -3.84 -49.73 29.19
CA HIS A 845 -4.76 -48.92 29.96
C HIS A 845 -4.09 -47.61 30.42
N TYR A 846 -4.75 -46.49 30.19
CA TYR A 846 -4.35 -45.18 30.69
C TYR A 846 -5.47 -44.61 31.57
N GLU A 847 -5.16 -44.14 32.79
CA GLU A 847 -6.15 -43.50 33.67
C GLU A 847 -6.28 -41.98 33.41
N THR A 848 -5.20 -41.34 32.96
CA THR A 848 -5.09 -39.88 32.83
C THR A 848 -4.42 -39.44 31.53
N CYS A 849 -4.81 -38.28 31.02
CA CYS A 849 -4.18 -37.62 29.86
C CYS A 849 -3.95 -36.13 30.12
N VAL A 850 -3.13 -35.48 29.29
CA VAL A 850 -3.01 -34.01 29.28
C VAL A 850 -4.04 -33.42 28.31
N PHE A 851 -4.95 -32.60 28.83
CA PHE A 851 -5.99 -31.92 28.04
C PHE A 851 -5.41 -30.69 27.33
N LYS A 852 -5.65 -30.56 26.01
CA LYS A 852 -5.19 -29.43 25.20
C LYS A 852 -6.28 -28.89 24.30
N ILE A 853 -6.24 -27.59 24.04
CA ILE A 853 -7.09 -26.91 23.06
C ILE A 853 -6.21 -26.42 21.91
N GLN A 854 -6.39 -27.02 20.73
CA GLN A 854 -5.81 -26.50 19.50
C GLN A 854 -6.51 -25.22 19.07
N ARG A 855 -5.71 -24.23 18.68
CA ARG A 855 -6.17 -22.92 18.22
C ARG A 855 -5.71 -22.65 16.80
N ARG A 856 -6.56 -21.97 16.03
CA ARG A 856 -6.26 -21.48 14.69
C ARG A 856 -5.81 -20.01 14.74
N GLY A 857 -6.40 -19.23 15.64
CA GLY A 857 -6.09 -17.84 15.96
C GLY A 857 -4.90 -17.60 16.90
N TYR A 858 -4.53 -16.32 17.03
CA TYR A 858 -3.46 -15.82 17.88
C TYR A 858 -3.86 -14.46 18.50
N LEU A 859 -4.25 -14.48 19.78
CA LEU A 859 -4.56 -13.35 20.65
C LEU A 859 -3.92 -13.63 22.02
N THR A 860 -2.70 -13.15 22.29
CA THR A 860 -2.01 -13.44 23.57
C THR A 860 -2.25 -12.34 24.60
N TRP A 861 -2.87 -12.66 25.74
CA TRP A 861 -3.13 -11.73 26.84
C TRP A 861 -2.59 -12.32 28.16
N ASP A 862 -1.78 -11.55 28.89
CA ASP A 862 -1.06 -12.01 30.10
C ASP A 862 -0.44 -13.42 29.97
N LYS A 863 0.30 -13.64 28.87
CA LYS A 863 0.93 -14.92 28.48
C LYS A 863 -0.04 -16.09 28.21
N VAL A 864 -1.35 -15.91 28.38
CA VAL A 864 -2.40 -16.87 28.00
C VAL A 864 -2.85 -16.61 26.57
N GLN A 865 -3.14 -17.68 25.82
CA GLN A 865 -3.59 -17.60 24.44
C GLN A 865 -5.14 -17.64 24.39
N LEU A 866 -5.76 -16.57 23.92
CA LEU A 866 -7.22 -16.40 23.85
C LEU A 866 -7.78 -16.48 22.42
N GLY A 867 -6.91 -16.67 21.41
CA GLY A 867 -7.31 -16.70 20.00
C GLY A 867 -8.26 -17.84 19.63
N SER A 868 -8.97 -17.68 18.52
CA SER A 868 -10.00 -18.60 18.01
C SER A 868 -9.47 -20.02 17.74
N GLY A 869 -10.40 -20.97 17.73
CA GLY A 869 -10.16 -22.39 17.56
C GLY A 869 -10.36 -23.12 18.88
N PHE A 870 -11.24 -24.12 18.84
CA PHE A 870 -11.66 -24.88 20.02
C PHE A 870 -11.67 -26.39 19.71
N GLN A 871 -10.63 -26.89 19.05
CA GLN A 871 -10.49 -28.33 18.81
C GLN A 871 -9.77 -28.97 19.99
N VAL A 872 -10.47 -29.85 20.71
CA VAL A 872 -9.99 -30.51 21.93
C VAL A 872 -9.13 -31.72 21.58
N GLN A 873 -8.01 -31.89 22.28
CA GLN A 873 -7.15 -33.06 22.21
C GLN A 873 -6.80 -33.61 23.60
N LEU A 874 -6.77 -34.94 23.69
CA LEU A 874 -6.44 -35.73 24.86
C LEU A 874 -5.12 -36.46 24.60
N ASN A 875 -4.04 -35.96 25.19
CA ASN A 875 -2.70 -36.51 25.00
C ASN A 875 -2.37 -37.51 26.12
N TYR A 876 -2.50 -38.81 25.84
CA TYR A 876 -2.12 -39.88 26.76
C TYR A 876 -0.63 -40.19 26.70
N ASN A 877 -0.05 -40.16 25.50
CA ASN A 877 1.37 -40.35 25.26
C ASN A 877 1.80 -39.53 24.03
N LYS A 878 3.09 -39.55 23.64
CA LYS A 878 3.60 -38.92 22.42
C LYS A 878 2.94 -39.44 21.15
N GLU A 879 2.55 -40.71 21.15
CA GLU A 879 1.98 -41.44 20.02
C GLU A 879 0.45 -41.64 20.14
N VAL A 880 -0.11 -41.45 21.34
CA VAL A 880 -1.55 -41.62 21.62
C VAL A 880 -2.17 -40.26 21.92
N ILE A 881 -2.72 -39.65 20.85
CA ILE A 881 -3.43 -38.38 20.87
C ILE A 881 -4.82 -38.64 20.28
N LEU A 882 -5.86 -38.28 21.03
CA LEU A 882 -7.27 -38.52 20.66
C LEU A 882 -8.04 -37.21 20.65
N ASP A 883 -9.07 -37.11 19.81
CA ASP A 883 -9.89 -35.90 19.68
C ASP A 883 -11.05 -35.86 20.69
N GLY A 884 -11.70 -34.70 20.79
CA GLY A 884 -12.79 -34.42 21.74
C GLY A 884 -14.03 -35.31 21.62
N ASP A 885 -14.24 -35.99 20.49
CA ASP A 885 -15.37 -36.91 20.28
C ASP A 885 -15.40 -38.03 21.34
N LEU A 886 -14.23 -38.45 21.85
CA LEU A 886 -14.09 -39.48 22.88
C LEU A 886 -14.78 -39.09 24.22
N ILE A 887 -14.82 -37.80 24.55
CA ILE A 887 -15.54 -37.29 25.73
C ILE A 887 -16.97 -36.86 25.39
N GLY A 888 -17.48 -37.22 24.21
CA GLY A 888 -18.82 -36.87 23.73
C GLY A 888 -18.99 -35.39 23.41
N LEU A 889 -17.93 -34.69 23.01
CA LEU A 889 -18.00 -33.28 22.64
C LEU A 889 -18.59 -33.10 21.23
N THR A 890 -19.84 -32.66 21.14
CA THR A 890 -20.46 -32.30 19.85
C THR A 890 -19.93 -30.97 19.32
N GLU A 891 -19.92 -30.75 18.00
CA GLU A 891 -19.60 -29.45 17.37
C GLU A 891 -20.45 -28.29 17.93
N ASN A 892 -21.68 -28.59 18.33
CA ASN A 892 -22.63 -27.64 18.90
C ASN A 892 -22.42 -27.36 20.40
N PHE A 893 -21.41 -27.94 21.06
CA PHE A 893 -21.14 -27.81 22.50
C PHE A 893 -22.34 -28.13 23.40
N GLU A 894 -23.15 -29.14 23.05
CA GLU A 894 -24.29 -29.56 23.86
C GLU A 894 -23.84 -30.57 24.92
N LEU A 895 -24.48 -30.54 26.09
CA LEU A 895 -24.09 -31.36 27.24
C LEU A 895 -24.57 -32.81 27.05
N THR A 896 -23.71 -33.65 26.47
CA THR A 896 -23.95 -35.10 26.38
C THR A 896 -23.71 -35.79 27.73
N PRO A 897 -24.27 -36.99 27.96
CA PRO A 897 -24.03 -37.76 29.19
C PRO A 897 -22.53 -38.06 29.42
N THR A 898 -21.80 -38.37 28.34
CA THR A 898 -20.34 -38.62 28.37
C THR A 898 -19.58 -37.35 28.78
N LEU A 899 -19.95 -36.19 28.22
CA LEU A 899 -19.31 -34.92 28.54
C LEU A 899 -19.61 -34.48 29.98
N ALA A 900 -20.85 -34.68 30.45
CA ALA A 900 -21.22 -34.46 31.84
C ALA A 900 -20.40 -35.35 32.80
N HIS A 901 -20.19 -36.63 32.46
CA HIS A 901 -19.34 -37.51 33.25
C HIS A 901 -17.87 -37.07 33.26
N PHE A 902 -17.31 -36.70 32.10
CA PHE A 902 -15.94 -36.17 32.01
C PHE A 902 -15.74 -34.89 32.84
N LEU A 903 -16.70 -33.96 32.79
CA LEU A 903 -16.65 -32.72 33.58
C LEU A 903 -16.76 -33.02 35.09
N ALA A 904 -17.63 -33.94 35.51
CA ALA A 904 -17.78 -34.36 36.91
C ALA A 904 -16.52 -35.03 37.47
N LEU A 905 -15.84 -35.88 36.67
CA LEU A 905 -14.56 -36.50 37.07
C LEU A 905 -13.42 -35.49 37.30
N ASN A 906 -13.56 -34.26 36.82
CA ASN A 906 -12.55 -33.21 36.84
C ASN A 906 -13.04 -31.91 37.52
N GLU A 907 -14.13 -31.98 38.30
CA GLU A 907 -14.80 -30.82 38.92
C GLU A 907 -13.84 -29.96 39.75
N ASP A 908 -13.01 -30.57 40.60
CA ASP A 908 -12.04 -29.86 41.47
C ASP A 908 -11.04 -29.00 40.67
N LEU A 909 -10.59 -29.51 39.52
CA LEU A 909 -9.68 -28.80 38.61
C LEU A 909 -10.39 -27.65 37.90
N ILE A 910 -11.65 -27.83 37.52
CA ILE A 910 -12.47 -26.78 36.93
C ILE A 910 -12.69 -25.67 37.96
N PHE A 911 -13.21 -26.00 39.14
CA PHE A 911 -13.53 -25.03 40.20
C PHE A 911 -12.32 -24.20 40.63
N SER A 912 -11.16 -24.84 40.83
CA SER A 912 -9.92 -24.18 41.26
C SER A 912 -9.25 -23.28 40.19
N ARG A 913 -9.63 -23.42 38.91
CA ARG A 913 -9.05 -22.64 37.78
C ARG A 913 -10.04 -21.68 37.11
N LEU A 914 -11.35 -21.96 37.14
CA LEU A 914 -12.37 -21.19 36.43
C LEU A 914 -12.33 -19.69 36.79
N GLY A 915 -12.34 -19.37 38.10
CA GLY A 915 -12.26 -17.99 38.56
C GLY A 915 -10.99 -17.22 38.14
N LYS A 916 -9.87 -17.92 37.88
CA LYS A 916 -8.64 -17.30 37.34
C LYS A 916 -8.82 -16.94 35.86
N ILE A 917 -9.49 -17.79 35.08
CA ILE A 917 -9.76 -17.54 33.65
C ILE A 917 -10.83 -16.45 33.50
N GLU A 918 -11.88 -16.48 34.30
CA GLU A 918 -12.90 -15.43 34.35
C GLU A 918 -12.30 -14.07 34.73
N ALA A 919 -11.43 -14.02 35.75
CA ALA A 919 -10.72 -12.80 36.12
C ALA A 919 -9.80 -12.29 35.00
N LEU A 920 -9.13 -13.19 34.26
CA LEU A 920 -8.26 -12.85 33.13
C LEU A 920 -9.06 -12.28 31.94
N ILE A 921 -10.18 -12.92 31.55
CA ILE A 921 -11.06 -12.41 30.49
C ILE A 921 -11.71 -11.09 30.92
N SER A 922 -12.10 -10.96 32.19
CA SER A 922 -12.64 -9.71 32.74
C SER A 922 -11.59 -8.61 32.85
N ALA A 923 -10.31 -8.94 33.01
CA ALA A 923 -9.21 -7.97 32.93
C ALA A 923 -8.97 -7.51 31.47
N TYR A 924 -9.01 -8.44 30.51
CA TYR A 924 -8.94 -8.14 29.07
C TYR A 924 -10.06 -7.18 28.63
N ARG A 925 -11.31 -7.45 29.02
CA ARG A 925 -12.46 -6.56 28.75
C ARG A 925 -12.31 -5.19 29.39
N ARG A 926 -12.02 -5.14 30.69
CA ARG A 926 -11.84 -3.85 31.41
C ARG A 926 -10.69 -3.01 30.86
N HIS A 927 -9.64 -3.64 30.33
CA HIS A 927 -8.54 -2.94 29.67
C HIS A 927 -9.04 -2.21 28.42
N HIS A 928 -9.64 -2.93 27.46
CA HIS A 928 -10.11 -2.32 26.22
C HIS A 928 -11.31 -1.38 26.43
N LEU A 929 -12.22 -1.66 27.37
CA LEU A 929 -13.27 -0.72 27.80
C LEU A 929 -12.67 0.61 28.27
N LYS A 930 -11.68 0.55 29.16
CA LYS A 930 -10.98 1.76 29.65
C LYS A 930 -10.25 2.48 28.52
N GLU A 931 -9.62 1.75 27.59
CA GLU A 931 -8.92 2.31 26.44
C GLU A 931 -9.90 3.02 25.48
N CYS A 932 -11.03 2.40 25.16
CA CYS A 932 -12.08 2.99 24.30
C CYS A 932 -12.65 4.28 24.92
N HIS A 933 -13.01 4.26 26.21
CA HIS A 933 -13.45 5.47 26.90
C HIS A 933 -12.37 6.55 26.96
N HIS A 934 -11.11 6.18 27.23
CA HIS A 934 -10.00 7.14 27.27
C HIS A 934 -9.80 7.80 25.90
N LYS A 935 -9.81 7.02 24.80
CA LYS A 935 -9.73 7.54 23.43
C LYS A 935 -10.87 8.51 23.10
N ALA A 936 -12.10 8.16 23.46
CA ALA A 936 -13.27 9.00 23.21
C ALA A 936 -13.25 10.31 24.03
N GLN A 937 -12.65 10.30 25.23
CA GLN A 937 -12.52 11.48 26.10
C GLN A 937 -11.40 12.43 25.67
N VAL A 938 -10.28 11.91 25.14
CA VAL A 938 -9.10 12.73 24.76
C VAL A 938 -9.37 13.61 23.53
N LEU A 939 -10.11 13.11 22.54
CA LEU A 939 -10.60 13.89 21.41
C LEU A 939 -11.84 13.22 20.82
N SER A 940 -12.94 13.97 20.70
CA SER A 940 -14.19 13.43 20.20
C SER A 940 -14.10 13.01 18.72
N TYR A 941 -14.97 12.08 18.31
CA TYR A 941 -15.11 11.74 16.89
C TYR A 941 -15.77 12.86 16.08
N GLN A 942 -16.53 13.75 16.72
CA GLN A 942 -17.16 14.93 16.10
C GLN A 942 -16.16 16.03 15.74
N PHE A 943 -14.95 16.04 16.33
CA PHE A 943 -13.96 17.08 16.08
C PHE A 943 -13.71 17.31 14.59
N LEU A 944 -13.64 16.22 13.81
CA LEU A 944 -13.42 16.32 12.37
C LEU A 944 -14.59 16.99 11.62
N SER A 945 -15.85 16.64 11.93
CA SER A 945 -17.01 17.23 11.24
C SER A 945 -17.31 18.67 11.70
N ASN A 946 -17.10 18.97 12.98
CA ASN A 946 -17.62 20.18 13.63
C ASN A 946 -16.57 21.29 13.80
N VAL A 947 -15.28 20.97 13.67
CA VAL A 947 -14.16 21.93 13.79
C VAL A 947 -13.24 21.86 12.57
N TYR A 948 -12.77 20.67 12.19
CA TYR A 948 -11.77 20.51 11.13
C TYR A 948 -12.32 20.70 9.70
N ASP A 949 -13.52 20.19 9.42
CA ASP A 949 -14.17 20.26 8.09
C ASP A 949 -15.08 21.49 7.93
N HIS A 950 -15.32 22.24 9.01
CA HIS A 950 -16.23 23.39 9.09
C HIS A 950 -15.51 24.71 9.47
N PRO A 951 -14.92 25.43 8.49
CA PRO A 951 -14.31 26.73 8.74
C PRO A 951 -15.34 27.78 9.14
N ARG A 952 -15.08 28.50 10.24
CA ARG A 952 -15.98 29.53 10.79
C ARG A 952 -15.23 30.53 11.66
N SER A 953 -15.82 31.72 11.81
CA SER A 953 -15.32 32.76 12.71
C SER A 953 -15.27 32.28 14.17
N THR A 954 -14.36 32.86 14.96
CA THR A 954 -14.05 32.45 16.34
C THR A 954 -15.14 32.73 17.35
N THR A 955 -16.05 33.67 17.05
CA THR A 955 -17.18 34.12 17.88
C THR A 955 -18.26 33.04 18.06
N GLY A 956 -17.88 31.93 18.69
CA GLY A 956 -18.71 30.75 18.93
C GLY A 956 -17.99 29.42 18.74
N LEU A 957 -16.82 29.37 18.10
CA LEU A 957 -16.10 28.13 17.80
C LEU A 957 -15.77 27.34 19.08
N ALA A 958 -14.99 27.93 19.99
CA ALA A 958 -14.63 27.31 21.26
C ALA A 958 -15.86 26.98 22.13
N LYS A 959 -16.85 27.89 22.20
CA LYS A 959 -18.10 27.69 22.94
C LYS A 959 -18.88 26.47 22.44
N SER A 960 -18.98 26.28 21.12
CA SER A 960 -19.66 25.11 20.55
C SER A 960 -18.87 23.82 20.75
N ALA A 961 -17.54 23.88 20.66
CA ALA A 961 -16.67 22.72 20.89
C ALA A 961 -16.71 22.24 22.35
N PHE A 962 -16.92 23.14 23.32
CA PHE A 962 -17.07 22.78 24.74
C PHE A 962 -18.28 21.88 25.02
N GLY A 963 -19.29 21.86 24.13
CA GLY A 963 -20.45 20.99 24.24
C GLY A 963 -20.14 19.51 23.98
N PHE A 964 -19.04 19.18 23.29
CA PHE A 964 -18.71 17.80 22.89
C PHE A 964 -17.26 17.37 23.16
N GLU A 965 -16.29 18.29 23.20
CA GLU A 965 -14.92 17.97 23.64
C GLU A 965 -14.82 17.89 25.15
N HIS A 966 -14.14 16.87 25.68
CA HIS A 966 -14.05 16.59 27.11
C HIS A 966 -12.67 16.93 27.70
N ASP A 967 -11.58 16.68 26.96
CA ASP A 967 -10.22 16.92 27.43
C ASP A 967 -9.91 18.41 27.66
N LEU A 968 -9.38 18.73 28.84
CA LEU A 968 -9.02 20.09 29.20
C LEU A 968 -7.93 20.66 28.29
N ARG A 969 -6.99 19.85 27.79
CA ARG A 969 -5.94 20.30 26.87
C ARG A 969 -6.51 20.74 25.53
N VAL A 970 -7.51 20.02 25.01
CA VAL A 970 -8.21 20.41 23.77
C VAL A 970 -9.01 21.69 24.01
N ARG A 971 -9.77 21.78 25.11
CA ARG A 971 -10.52 22.99 25.46
C ARG A 971 -9.62 24.22 25.64
N GLN A 972 -8.49 24.06 26.33
CA GLN A 972 -7.46 25.10 26.52
C GLN A 972 -6.75 25.44 25.21
N LEU A 973 -6.46 24.46 24.35
CA LEU A 973 -5.87 24.70 23.03
C LEU A 973 -6.81 25.55 22.16
N LEU A 974 -8.11 25.26 22.17
CA LEU A 974 -9.10 26.01 21.40
C LEU A 974 -9.19 27.47 21.87
N VAL A 975 -9.41 27.73 23.15
CA VAL A 975 -9.49 29.10 23.70
C VAL A 975 -8.15 29.84 23.66
N GLY A 976 -7.05 29.18 24.02
CA GLY A 976 -5.70 29.76 23.99
C GLY A 976 -5.17 30.05 22.60
N SER A 977 -5.90 29.66 21.55
CA SER A 977 -5.52 29.82 20.15
C SER A 977 -6.54 30.62 19.33
N ASP A 978 -7.43 31.40 19.95
CA ASP A 978 -8.43 32.23 19.24
C ASP A 978 -7.79 33.04 18.11
N ALA A 979 -6.67 33.74 18.36
CA ALA A 979 -5.92 34.48 17.34
C ALA A 979 -5.42 33.63 16.15
N ILE A 980 -5.18 32.33 16.35
CA ILE A 980 -4.77 31.39 15.30
C ILE A 980 -5.98 31.02 14.43
N PHE A 981 -7.13 30.74 15.04
CA PHE A 981 -8.36 30.48 14.32
C PHE A 981 -8.86 31.73 13.57
N GLU A 982 -8.76 32.92 14.17
CA GLU A 982 -9.04 34.20 13.50
C GLU A 982 -8.12 34.41 12.30
N THR A 983 -6.82 34.20 12.47
CA THR A 983 -5.84 34.34 11.37
C THR A 983 -6.11 33.33 10.25
N ALA A 984 -6.38 32.06 10.57
CA ALA A 984 -6.67 31.03 9.59
C ALA A 984 -8.00 31.29 8.85
N TYR A 985 -9.04 31.74 9.56
CA TYR A 985 -10.32 32.11 8.96
C TYR A 985 -10.20 33.38 8.11
N ALA A 986 -9.47 34.40 8.55
CA ALA A 986 -9.22 35.62 7.80
C ALA A 986 -8.44 35.35 6.51
N ARG A 987 -7.39 34.50 6.55
CA ARG A 987 -6.66 34.03 5.36
C ARG A 987 -7.58 33.29 4.39
N LEU A 988 -8.39 32.36 4.88
CA LEU A 988 -9.35 31.61 4.06
C LEU A 988 -10.40 32.53 3.43
N SER A 989 -10.96 33.45 4.20
CA SER A 989 -11.96 34.42 3.74
C SER A 989 -11.39 35.39 2.73
N ALA A 990 -10.15 35.87 2.91
CA ALA A 990 -9.47 36.78 2.00
C ALA A 990 -9.17 36.12 0.64
N VAL A 991 -8.81 34.84 0.63
CA VAL A 991 -8.59 34.08 -0.61
C VAL A 991 -9.93 33.72 -1.28
N SER A 992 -10.96 33.41 -0.50
CA SER A 992 -12.26 32.95 -1.00
C SER A 992 -13.20 34.10 -1.44
N THR A 993 -12.77 35.36 -1.49
CA THR A 993 -13.64 36.49 -1.86
C THR A 993 -14.13 36.43 -3.31
N THR A 994 -13.29 35.93 -4.21
CA THR A 994 -13.59 35.75 -5.64
C THR A 994 -12.91 34.48 -6.15
N GLU A 995 -13.42 33.94 -7.25
CA GLU A 995 -12.81 32.78 -7.91
C GLU A 995 -11.41 33.11 -8.45
N THR A 996 -11.21 34.35 -8.92
CA THR A 996 -9.90 34.89 -9.32
C THR A 996 -8.88 34.86 -8.17
N ALA A 997 -9.27 35.31 -6.97
CA ALA A 997 -8.40 35.28 -5.78
C ALA A 997 -8.11 33.84 -5.32
N THR A 998 -9.13 32.98 -5.37
CA THR A 998 -9.02 31.55 -5.02
C THR A 998 -8.03 30.83 -5.96
N TRP A 999 -8.18 31.02 -7.26
CA TRP A 999 -7.29 30.46 -8.28
C TRP A 999 -5.85 30.97 -8.13
N TRP A 1000 -5.68 32.28 -7.96
CA TRP A 1000 -4.37 32.92 -7.80
C TRP A 1000 -3.61 32.39 -6.58
N TYR A 1001 -4.27 32.24 -5.43
CA TYR A 1001 -3.66 31.63 -4.25
C TYR A 1001 -3.22 30.18 -4.52
N ILE A 1002 -4.09 29.36 -5.12
CA ILE A 1002 -3.77 27.95 -5.42
C ILE A 1002 -2.55 27.85 -6.34
N PHE A 1003 -2.45 28.70 -7.35
CA PHE A 1003 -1.31 28.76 -8.27
C PHE A 1003 0.00 29.08 -7.53
N TRP A 1004 0.05 30.15 -6.73
CA TRP A 1004 1.29 30.56 -6.04
C TRP A 1004 1.68 29.62 -4.90
N ASP A 1005 0.73 29.08 -4.15
CA ASP A 1005 0.99 28.08 -3.10
C ASP A 1005 1.52 26.77 -3.68
N ASP A 1006 0.98 26.29 -4.81
CA ASP A 1006 1.50 25.08 -5.48
C ASP A 1006 2.89 25.34 -6.10
N LEU A 1007 3.09 26.50 -6.74
CA LEU A 1007 4.38 26.91 -7.27
C LEU A 1007 5.45 26.91 -6.17
N TRP A 1008 5.15 27.48 -5.00
CA TRP A 1008 6.05 27.48 -3.85
C TRP A 1008 6.40 26.06 -3.43
N ARG A 1009 5.40 25.26 -3.01
CA ARG A 1009 5.59 23.91 -2.46
C ARG A 1009 6.38 22.98 -3.37
N ARG A 1010 6.22 23.10 -4.70
CA ARG A 1010 6.85 22.22 -5.70
C ARG A 1010 8.19 22.71 -6.25
N ASN A 1011 8.63 23.94 -5.97
CA ASN A 1011 9.80 24.53 -6.64
C ASN A 1011 10.77 25.33 -5.74
N TYR A 1012 10.42 25.65 -4.48
CA TYR A 1012 11.30 26.43 -3.58
C TYR A 1012 12.65 25.75 -3.26
N ASP A 1013 12.72 24.41 -3.25
CA ASP A 1013 13.94 23.64 -2.97
C ASP A 1013 14.98 23.71 -4.10
N THR A 1014 14.49 23.97 -5.32
CA THR A 1014 15.25 23.85 -6.57
C THR A 1014 15.58 25.21 -7.17
N ILE A 1015 14.72 26.23 -6.96
CA ILE A 1015 14.90 27.61 -7.43
C ILE A 1015 15.45 28.48 -6.29
N SER A 1016 16.72 28.89 -6.40
CA SER A 1016 17.41 29.72 -5.39
C SER A 1016 16.70 31.05 -5.10
N ASN A 1017 16.09 31.67 -6.11
CA ASN A 1017 15.53 33.01 -5.99
C ASN A 1017 14.18 33.01 -5.25
N LEU A 1018 13.40 31.93 -5.34
CA LEU A 1018 12.22 31.74 -4.47
C LEU A 1018 12.65 31.67 -3.00
N ARG A 1019 13.69 30.86 -2.70
CA ARG A 1019 14.22 30.75 -1.34
C ARG A 1019 14.87 32.05 -0.82
N LEU A 1020 15.52 32.83 -1.68
CA LEU A 1020 16.10 34.12 -1.31
C LEU A 1020 15.01 35.14 -0.93
N HIS A 1021 13.91 35.14 -1.67
CA HIS A 1021 12.76 36.04 -1.47
C HIS A 1021 11.59 35.30 -0.82
N GLU A 1022 11.86 34.42 0.15
CA GLU A 1022 10.85 33.55 0.77
C GLU A 1022 9.62 34.33 1.26
N VAL A 1023 9.83 35.47 1.91
CA VAL A 1023 8.77 36.34 2.47
C VAL A 1023 7.76 36.83 1.42
N ASP A 1024 8.18 36.91 0.17
CA ASP A 1024 7.38 37.41 -0.96
C ASP A 1024 6.61 36.29 -1.68
N PHE A 1025 6.97 35.02 -1.48
CA PHE A 1025 6.39 33.87 -2.19
C PHE A 1025 5.75 32.82 -1.26
N ASN A 1026 6.32 32.55 -0.10
CA ASN A 1026 5.84 31.54 0.84
C ASN A 1026 4.47 31.97 1.43
N PRO A 1027 3.37 31.23 1.16
CA PRO A 1027 2.02 31.58 1.64
C PRO A 1027 1.88 31.63 3.18
N TYR A 1028 2.89 31.20 3.93
CA TYR A 1028 2.93 31.38 5.38
C TYR A 1028 3.20 32.82 5.82
N TYR A 1029 3.55 33.74 4.91
CA TYR A 1029 3.72 35.18 5.23
C TYR A 1029 2.54 36.03 4.72
N PRO A 1030 2.11 37.06 5.46
CA PRO A 1030 1.04 37.99 5.03
C PRO A 1030 1.44 38.84 3.81
N SER A 1031 2.74 39.04 3.60
CA SER A 1031 3.31 39.75 2.45
C SER A 1031 3.40 38.92 1.17
N SER A 1032 3.05 37.63 1.21
CA SER A 1032 3.17 36.75 0.05
C SER A 1032 2.26 37.20 -1.09
N ILE A 1033 2.80 37.18 -2.31
CA ILE A 1033 2.05 37.44 -3.54
C ILE A 1033 0.80 36.57 -3.67
N ALA A 1034 0.77 35.38 -3.06
CA ALA A 1034 -0.37 34.47 -3.07
C ALA A 1034 -1.70 35.11 -2.58
N TYR A 1035 -1.65 36.17 -1.77
CA TYR A 1035 -2.84 36.87 -1.28
C TYR A 1035 -3.25 38.09 -2.11
N THR A 1036 -2.46 38.50 -3.10
CA THR A 1036 -2.67 39.73 -3.88
C THR A 1036 -2.61 39.47 -5.38
N PRO A 1037 -3.75 39.28 -6.07
CA PRO A 1037 -3.80 39.28 -7.53
C PRO A 1037 -3.23 40.58 -8.10
N LEU A 1038 -2.24 40.49 -9.00
CA LEU A 1038 -1.56 41.66 -9.56
C LEU A 1038 -1.88 41.86 -11.05
N PRO A 1039 -2.10 43.11 -11.51
CA PRO A 1039 -2.03 43.48 -12.92
C PRO A 1039 -0.70 43.08 -13.57
N ARG A 1040 -0.71 42.78 -14.86
CA ARG A 1040 0.44 42.23 -15.59
C ARG A 1040 1.71 43.08 -15.50
N PRO A 1041 1.69 44.41 -15.73
CA PRO A 1041 2.91 45.22 -15.67
C PRO A 1041 3.54 45.21 -14.27
N ILE A 1042 2.71 45.09 -13.22
CA ILE A 1042 3.15 45.05 -11.83
C ILE A 1042 3.80 43.69 -11.54
N LEU A 1043 3.17 42.58 -11.95
CA LEU A 1043 3.76 41.25 -11.81
C LEU A 1043 5.10 41.11 -12.54
N GLU A 1044 5.20 41.61 -13.78
CA GLU A 1044 6.46 41.60 -14.54
C GLU A 1044 7.54 42.38 -13.79
N SER A 1045 7.24 43.58 -13.28
CA SER A 1045 8.19 44.38 -12.48
C SER A 1045 8.64 43.66 -11.19
N PHE A 1046 7.71 42.97 -10.51
CA PHE A 1046 7.99 42.19 -9.31
C PHE A 1046 8.91 41.00 -9.61
N LEU A 1047 8.61 40.21 -10.65
CA LEU A 1047 9.42 39.06 -11.07
C LEU A 1047 10.83 39.47 -11.55
N ILE A 1048 10.96 40.63 -12.19
CA ILE A 1048 12.26 41.21 -12.59
C ILE A 1048 13.07 41.59 -11.35
N GLN A 1049 12.47 42.30 -10.39
CA GLN A 1049 13.14 42.71 -9.14
C GLN A 1049 13.63 41.52 -8.29
N ARG A 1050 12.95 40.36 -8.35
CA ARG A 1050 13.34 39.12 -7.68
C ARG A 1050 14.18 38.17 -8.55
N GLY A 1051 14.60 38.62 -9.74
CA GLY A 1051 15.47 37.85 -10.64
C GLY A 1051 14.85 36.54 -11.18
N LEU A 1052 13.53 36.46 -11.29
CA LEU A 1052 12.81 35.31 -11.88
C LEU A 1052 12.51 35.50 -13.38
N MET A 1053 12.64 36.74 -13.85
CA MET A 1053 12.46 37.19 -15.24
C MET A 1053 13.54 38.25 -15.57
N SER A 1054 14.00 38.36 -16.82
CA SER A 1054 14.95 39.39 -17.26
C SER A 1054 14.36 40.30 -18.34
N THR A 1055 14.84 41.54 -18.39
CA THR A 1055 14.63 42.48 -19.51
C THR A 1055 16.00 42.99 -20.01
N PRO A 1056 16.42 42.70 -21.25
CA PRO A 1056 15.74 41.84 -22.24
C PRO A 1056 15.65 40.37 -21.80
N ALA A 1057 14.66 39.66 -22.35
CA ALA A 1057 14.38 38.27 -22.01
C ALA A 1057 15.58 37.36 -22.32
N LYS A 1058 15.97 36.53 -21.35
CA LYS A 1058 17.07 35.58 -21.49
C LYS A 1058 16.53 34.18 -21.67
N ARG A 1059 17.28 33.34 -22.40
CA ARG A 1059 17.12 31.86 -22.38
C ARG A 1059 17.37 31.26 -20.98
N GLY A 1060 17.79 32.10 -20.03
CA GLY A 1060 17.90 31.85 -18.59
C GLY A 1060 16.58 31.82 -17.81
N ASP A 1061 15.59 32.60 -18.21
CA ASP A 1061 14.51 33.02 -17.30
C ASP A 1061 13.47 31.91 -17.04
N LEU A 1062 12.97 31.83 -15.81
CA LEU A 1062 11.94 30.86 -15.40
C LEU A 1062 10.55 31.32 -15.85
N PHE A 1063 10.24 32.59 -15.59
CA PHE A 1063 9.04 33.25 -16.11
C PHE A 1063 9.39 33.95 -17.43
N TYR A 1064 8.47 33.87 -18.39
CA TYR A 1064 8.63 34.43 -19.73
C TYR A 1064 7.28 34.85 -20.32
N GLY A 1065 7.30 35.65 -21.39
CA GLY A 1065 6.10 36.30 -21.96
C GLY A 1065 4.93 35.35 -22.19
N GLY A 1066 5.15 34.22 -22.87
CA GLY A 1066 4.13 33.20 -23.12
C GLY A 1066 3.60 32.46 -21.89
N PHE A 1067 4.41 32.24 -20.85
CA PHE A 1067 3.91 31.65 -19.59
C PHE A 1067 3.02 32.64 -18.85
N LEU A 1068 3.37 33.92 -18.86
CA LEU A 1068 2.51 34.98 -18.34
C LEU A 1068 1.25 35.16 -19.20
N ASN A 1069 1.32 34.99 -20.53
CA ASN A 1069 0.12 34.99 -21.39
C ASN A 1069 -0.85 33.88 -20.95
N LYS A 1070 -0.35 32.66 -20.69
CA LYS A 1070 -1.16 31.54 -20.18
C LYS A 1070 -1.76 31.82 -18.79
N LEU A 1071 -1.00 32.46 -17.90
CA LEU A 1071 -1.45 32.88 -16.56
C LEU A 1071 -2.58 33.92 -16.64
N TYR A 1072 -2.39 35.02 -17.37
CA TYR A 1072 -3.38 36.10 -17.48
C TYR A 1072 -4.62 35.71 -18.29
N LEU A 1073 -4.51 34.77 -19.23
CA LEU A 1073 -5.66 34.20 -19.92
C LEU A 1073 -6.51 33.34 -18.98
N ARG A 1074 -5.91 32.55 -18.08
CA ARG A 1074 -6.67 31.84 -17.05
C ARG A 1074 -7.30 32.81 -16.04
N LEU A 1075 -6.58 33.89 -15.66
CA LEU A 1075 -7.17 34.94 -14.82
C LEU A 1075 -8.37 35.62 -15.48
N ASN A 1076 -8.33 35.90 -16.79
CA ASN A 1076 -9.46 36.47 -17.53
C ASN A 1076 -10.71 35.59 -17.40
N GLU A 1077 -10.58 34.28 -17.63
CA GLU A 1077 -11.70 33.35 -17.48
C GLU A 1077 -12.24 33.34 -16.04
N THR A 1078 -11.40 33.23 -15.00
CA THR A 1078 -11.86 33.29 -13.59
C THR A 1078 -12.39 34.64 -13.12
N ALA A 1079 -12.22 35.72 -13.89
CA ALA A 1079 -12.70 37.07 -13.56
C ALA A 1079 -13.97 37.45 -14.33
N PHE A 1080 -14.17 36.85 -15.51
CA PHE A 1080 -15.23 37.18 -16.46
C PHE A 1080 -16.07 35.94 -16.88
N HIS A 1081 -16.01 34.86 -16.09
CA HIS A 1081 -16.77 33.63 -16.28
C HIS A 1081 -18.27 33.92 -16.53
N GLY A 1082 -18.86 33.23 -17.50
CA GLY A 1082 -20.26 33.43 -17.91
C GLY A 1082 -20.59 34.79 -18.52
N SER A 1083 -19.60 35.62 -18.88
CA SER A 1083 -19.81 36.96 -19.47
C SER A 1083 -19.19 37.13 -20.85
N SER A 1084 -19.72 38.05 -21.65
CA SER A 1084 -19.22 38.41 -23.00
C SER A 1084 -17.85 39.12 -23.01
N LYS A 1085 -17.07 39.02 -21.93
CA LYS A 1085 -15.71 39.57 -21.79
C LYS A 1085 -14.65 38.47 -21.64
N ILE A 1086 -15.09 37.21 -21.65
CA ILE A 1086 -14.21 36.03 -21.65
C ILE A 1086 -13.46 35.93 -22.98
N ILE A 1087 -12.22 35.44 -22.93
CA ILE A 1087 -11.49 35.09 -24.15
C ILE A 1087 -12.04 33.78 -24.70
N LEU A 1088 -12.65 33.84 -25.88
CA LEU A 1088 -13.10 32.69 -26.64
C LEU A 1088 -11.92 32.06 -27.41
N PHE A 1089 -12.10 30.80 -27.77
CA PHE A 1089 -11.11 29.96 -28.40
C PHE A 1089 -11.69 29.20 -29.59
N HIS A 1090 -10.86 28.94 -30.59
CA HIS A 1090 -11.19 28.04 -31.70
C HIS A 1090 -10.57 26.66 -31.46
N LEU A 1091 -11.36 25.60 -31.63
CA LEU A 1091 -10.91 24.22 -31.46
C LEU A 1091 -10.48 23.62 -32.81
N GLY A 1092 -9.18 23.40 -32.97
CA GLY A 1092 -8.60 22.95 -34.23
C GLY A 1092 -8.73 23.98 -35.34
N ASP A 1093 -9.46 23.60 -36.40
CA ASP A 1093 -9.75 24.40 -37.60
C ASP A 1093 -11.26 24.68 -37.72
N ASP A 1094 -12.02 24.41 -36.65
CA ASP A 1094 -13.43 24.76 -36.56
C ASP A 1094 -13.58 26.28 -36.32
N LYS A 1095 -14.66 26.85 -36.82
CA LYS A 1095 -15.05 28.26 -36.61
C LYS A 1095 -15.91 28.44 -35.35
N SER A 1096 -16.17 27.37 -34.62
CA SER A 1096 -16.89 27.42 -33.35
C SER A 1096 -16.04 28.12 -32.28
N GLU A 1097 -16.44 29.34 -31.93
CA GLU A 1097 -15.93 30.02 -30.74
C GLU A 1097 -16.48 29.33 -29.48
N LEU A 1098 -15.58 28.78 -28.67
CA LEU A 1098 -15.88 28.09 -27.42
C LEU A 1098 -15.11 28.74 -26.28
N ASP A 1099 -15.70 28.79 -25.08
CA ASP A 1099 -14.94 29.10 -23.87
C ASP A 1099 -14.18 27.86 -23.37
N MET A 1100 -13.50 27.99 -22.22
CA MET A 1100 -12.75 26.85 -21.65
C MET A 1100 -13.67 25.68 -21.28
N GLU A 1101 -14.93 25.92 -20.89
CA GLU A 1101 -15.86 24.85 -20.52
C GLU A 1101 -16.43 24.13 -21.75
N GLY A 1102 -16.76 24.88 -22.81
CA GLY A 1102 -17.14 24.34 -24.12
C GLY A 1102 -16.06 23.46 -24.71
N ILE A 1103 -14.79 23.89 -24.69
CA ILE A 1103 -13.66 23.04 -25.07
C ILE A 1103 -13.55 21.80 -24.16
N ASP A 1104 -13.77 21.95 -22.85
CA ASP A 1104 -13.70 20.81 -21.95
C ASP A 1104 -14.78 19.77 -22.27
N LEU A 1105 -16.01 20.20 -22.54
CA LEU A 1105 -17.14 19.37 -22.93
C LEU A 1105 -16.92 18.69 -24.28
N GLU A 1106 -16.52 19.43 -25.32
CA GLU A 1106 -16.31 18.88 -26.66
C GLU A 1106 -15.24 17.77 -26.64
N ILE A 1107 -14.09 18.05 -26.03
CA ILE A 1107 -13.00 17.06 -25.89
C ILE A 1107 -13.43 15.86 -25.01
N GLN A 1108 -14.38 16.03 -24.06
CA GLN A 1108 -14.97 14.90 -23.33
C GLN A 1108 -15.89 14.05 -24.22
N MET A 1109 -16.77 14.67 -25.03
CA MET A 1109 -17.66 13.98 -25.96
C MET A 1109 -16.87 13.20 -27.03
N GLU A 1110 -15.72 13.71 -27.46
CA GLU A 1110 -14.79 13.01 -28.35
C GLU A 1110 -14.07 11.79 -27.72
N GLY A 1111 -14.32 11.48 -26.45
CA GLY A 1111 -13.75 10.33 -25.75
C GLY A 1111 -12.32 10.53 -25.25
N LEU A 1112 -11.77 11.76 -25.27
CA LEU A 1112 -10.51 12.10 -24.58
C LEU A 1112 -10.75 12.33 -23.07
N SER A 1113 -11.36 11.35 -22.41
CA SER A 1113 -11.51 11.35 -20.95
C SER A 1113 -10.16 11.12 -20.28
N SER A 1114 -9.57 12.19 -19.72
CA SER A 1114 -8.46 12.09 -18.78
C SER A 1114 -8.95 11.39 -17.50
N MET A 1115 -8.45 10.19 -17.22
CA MET A 1115 -8.69 9.49 -15.94
C MET A 1115 -8.13 10.25 -14.73
N LEU A 1116 -7.37 11.33 -14.96
CA LEU A 1116 -6.91 12.24 -13.94
C LEU A 1116 -7.75 13.52 -14.00
N GLY A 1117 -8.68 13.66 -13.07
CA GLY A 1117 -9.26 14.96 -12.71
C GLY A 1117 -8.31 15.76 -11.81
N THR A 1118 -8.66 17.01 -11.55
CA THR A 1118 -8.06 17.81 -10.46
C THR A 1118 -8.42 17.14 -9.12
N GLY A 1119 -7.49 16.32 -8.61
CA GLY A 1119 -7.75 15.41 -7.48
C GLY A 1119 -8.41 16.06 -6.28
N GLY A 1120 -9.30 15.32 -5.59
CA GLY A 1120 -10.19 15.82 -4.54
C GLY A 1120 -9.54 16.20 -3.20
N GLY A 1121 -8.36 16.81 -3.24
CA GLY A 1121 -7.53 17.26 -2.13
C GLY A 1121 -6.05 17.25 -2.53
N THR A 1122 -5.34 18.38 -2.36
CA THR A 1122 -3.90 18.49 -2.61
C THR A 1122 -3.11 18.33 -1.34
N ASP A 1123 -2.17 17.39 -1.30
CA ASP A 1123 -1.42 17.08 -0.08
C ASP A 1123 -0.39 18.15 0.28
N HIS A 1124 -0.02 18.17 1.56
CA HIS A 1124 0.65 19.29 2.20
C HIS A 1124 2.08 19.55 1.68
N ASP A 1125 2.99 18.55 1.66
CA ASP A 1125 4.44 18.84 1.67
C ASP A 1125 5.32 18.15 0.59
N ASP A 1126 4.74 17.59 -0.47
CA ASP A 1126 5.49 16.84 -1.49
C ASP A 1126 6.39 17.74 -2.39
N SER A 1127 7.66 17.92 -2.01
CA SER A 1127 8.63 18.77 -2.74
C SER A 1127 8.97 18.34 -4.19
N SER A 1128 8.60 17.13 -4.63
CA SER A 1128 8.90 16.64 -5.99
C SER A 1128 7.71 15.97 -6.66
N ILE A 1129 7.51 16.22 -7.95
CA ILE A 1129 6.48 15.55 -8.75
C ILE A 1129 6.89 14.12 -9.09
N ILE A 1130 5.96 13.18 -8.87
CA ILE A 1130 6.01 11.82 -9.37
C ILE A 1130 5.74 11.84 -10.88
N VAL A 1131 6.53 11.11 -11.65
CA VAL A 1131 6.41 11.07 -13.11
C VAL A 1131 5.03 10.52 -13.50
N ARG A 1132 4.20 11.33 -14.16
CA ARG A 1132 2.77 11.05 -14.46
C ARG A 1132 2.44 11.38 -15.92
N PRO A 1133 1.33 10.89 -16.49
CA PRO A 1133 0.85 11.45 -17.75
C PRO A 1133 0.50 12.95 -17.58
N GLU A 1134 0.62 13.70 -18.68
CA GLU A 1134 0.11 15.08 -18.80
C GLU A 1134 -1.39 15.09 -18.43
N TYR A 1135 -1.81 16.07 -17.62
CA TYR A 1135 -3.23 16.36 -17.46
C TYR A 1135 -3.81 16.94 -18.76
N LYS A 1136 -5.14 16.94 -18.89
CA LYS A 1136 -5.84 17.38 -20.09
C LYS A 1136 -5.43 18.81 -20.52
N TRP A 1137 -5.49 19.78 -19.61
CA TRP A 1137 -5.21 21.19 -19.95
C TRP A 1137 -3.72 21.54 -19.96
N GLU A 1138 -2.87 20.69 -19.39
CA GLU A 1138 -1.43 20.70 -19.67
C GLU A 1138 -1.15 20.34 -21.14
N GLY A 1139 -1.82 19.31 -21.66
CA GLY A 1139 -1.69 18.87 -23.06
C GLY A 1139 -2.29 19.85 -24.07
N VAL A 1140 -3.59 20.12 -23.96
CA VAL A 1140 -4.39 20.92 -24.91
C VAL A 1140 -3.76 22.27 -25.24
N LEU A 1141 -3.26 23.00 -24.23
CA LEU A 1141 -2.64 24.32 -24.41
C LEU A 1141 -1.23 24.27 -25.05
N THR A 1142 -0.72 23.07 -25.35
CA THR A 1142 0.56 22.86 -26.06
C THR A 1142 0.39 22.15 -27.40
N ASP A 1143 -0.85 21.85 -27.81
CA ASP A 1143 -1.14 21.13 -29.04
C ASP A 1143 -1.13 22.08 -30.25
N THR A 1144 -0.40 21.67 -31.30
CA THR A 1144 -0.45 22.33 -32.61
C THR A 1144 -1.80 22.07 -33.24
N ILE A 1145 -2.40 23.10 -33.85
CA ILE A 1145 -3.60 22.95 -34.69
C ILE A 1145 -3.37 21.86 -35.74
N GLN A 1146 -4.30 20.91 -35.86
CA GLN A 1146 -4.22 19.81 -36.83
C GLN A 1146 -5.50 19.70 -37.66
N HIS A 1147 -5.38 19.94 -38.97
CA HIS A 1147 -6.49 19.79 -39.94
C HIS A 1147 -6.96 18.32 -40.13
N HIS A 1148 -6.14 17.33 -39.76
CA HIS A 1148 -6.47 15.90 -39.87
C HIS A 1148 -6.05 15.12 -38.61
N ARG A 1149 -6.96 14.26 -38.10
CA ARG A 1149 -6.76 13.44 -36.89
C ARG A 1149 -5.72 12.33 -37.08
N TRP A 1150 -4.43 12.67 -37.10
CA TRP A 1150 -3.36 11.69 -37.18
C TRP A 1150 -3.14 10.98 -35.84
N ARG A 1151 -3.56 9.71 -35.73
CA ARG A 1151 -3.16 8.79 -34.64
C ARG A 1151 -1.66 8.43 -34.73
N ARG A 1152 -0.76 9.40 -34.53
CA ARG A 1152 0.69 9.16 -34.46
C ARG A 1152 1.00 8.20 -33.29
N LYS A 1153 1.74 7.11 -33.56
CA LYS A 1153 1.99 6.07 -32.57
C LYS A 1153 2.88 6.58 -31.42
N LYS A 1154 2.36 6.37 -30.20
CA LYS A 1154 2.76 6.85 -28.88
C LYS A 1154 4.23 6.63 -28.43
N PHE A 1155 5.10 5.99 -29.21
CA PHE A 1155 6.39 5.49 -28.68
C PHE A 1155 7.35 6.61 -28.22
N LEU A 1156 7.59 7.63 -29.05
CA LEU A 1156 8.49 8.74 -28.71
C LEU A 1156 7.97 9.64 -27.58
N SER A 1157 6.66 9.62 -27.28
CA SER A 1157 6.03 10.51 -26.29
C SER A 1157 6.57 10.36 -24.87
N LYS A 1158 7.13 9.19 -24.54
CA LYS A 1158 7.68 8.89 -23.21
C LYS A 1158 9.18 9.20 -23.07
N LEU A 1159 9.89 9.54 -24.16
CA LEU A 1159 11.34 9.77 -24.11
C LEU A 1159 11.72 10.88 -23.12
N GLY A 1160 10.97 11.99 -23.10
CA GLY A 1160 11.21 13.08 -22.14
C GLY A 1160 11.12 12.63 -20.68
N ALA A 1161 10.24 11.68 -20.36
CA ALA A 1161 10.11 11.08 -19.04
C ALA A 1161 11.18 10.01 -18.76
N TRP A 1162 11.58 9.21 -19.77
CA TRP A 1162 12.64 8.22 -19.66
C TRP A 1162 14.02 8.84 -19.39
N PHE A 1163 14.32 9.95 -20.05
CA PHE A 1163 15.55 10.73 -19.83
C PHE A 1163 15.39 11.78 -18.71
N GLY A 1164 14.32 11.72 -17.91
CA GLY A 1164 14.07 12.59 -16.75
C GLY A 1164 13.92 14.10 -17.04
N ILE A 1165 13.93 14.49 -18.32
CA ILE A 1165 13.85 15.88 -18.82
C ILE A 1165 12.54 16.53 -18.36
N THR A 1166 11.43 15.81 -18.45
CA THR A 1166 10.10 16.20 -17.99
C THR A 1166 9.53 15.12 -17.07
N PRO A 1167 8.76 15.46 -16.02
CA PRO A 1167 8.03 14.47 -15.24
C PRO A 1167 6.73 14.06 -15.93
N LEU A 1168 6.39 14.68 -17.07
CA LEU A 1168 5.15 14.49 -17.80
C LEU A 1168 5.40 13.74 -19.10
N TRP A 1169 4.45 12.89 -19.51
CA TRP A 1169 4.41 12.33 -20.86
C TRP A 1169 2.99 12.34 -21.42
N ARG A 1170 2.86 12.45 -22.74
CA ARG A 1170 1.53 12.45 -23.37
C ARG A 1170 0.88 11.07 -23.38
N ALA A 1171 -0.33 10.96 -22.82
CA ALA A 1171 -1.13 9.74 -22.84
C ALA A 1171 -2.50 10.03 -23.47
N GLY A 1172 -2.78 9.42 -24.62
CA GLY A 1172 -4.07 9.58 -25.30
C GLY A 1172 -3.92 9.76 -26.81
N ALA A 1173 -4.95 10.33 -27.44
CA ALA A 1173 -4.80 11.04 -28.71
C ALA A 1173 -4.26 12.46 -28.43
N ILE A 1174 -3.75 13.12 -29.47
CA ILE A 1174 -3.45 14.56 -29.42
C ILE A 1174 -4.80 15.28 -29.62
N SER A 1175 -5.07 16.34 -28.87
CA SER A 1175 -6.25 17.18 -29.11
C SER A 1175 -6.12 17.88 -30.48
N PRO A 1176 -7.20 18.40 -31.08
CA PRO A 1176 -7.09 19.13 -32.34
C PRO A 1176 -6.27 20.43 -32.24
N GLY A 1177 -5.85 20.83 -31.03
CA GLY A 1177 -5.16 22.10 -30.76
C GLY A 1177 -6.17 23.23 -30.51
N VAL A 1178 -5.69 24.35 -29.99
CA VAL A 1178 -6.53 25.51 -29.66
C VAL A 1178 -5.90 26.79 -30.22
N ALA A 1179 -6.71 27.72 -30.68
CA ALA A 1179 -6.31 29.02 -31.21
C ALA A 1179 -7.09 30.17 -30.54
N ILE A 1180 -6.56 31.40 -30.61
CA ILE A 1180 -7.08 32.59 -29.92
C ILE A 1180 -7.09 33.79 -30.87
N ASP A 1181 -8.13 34.61 -30.80
CA ASP A 1181 -8.33 35.80 -31.62
C ASP A 1181 -7.57 37.03 -31.11
N VAL A 1182 -6.27 37.00 -31.38
CA VAL A 1182 -5.35 38.08 -31.05
C VAL A 1182 -4.65 38.63 -32.28
N ARG A 1183 -4.50 39.95 -32.33
CA ARG A 1183 -3.68 40.67 -33.31
C ARG A 1183 -2.41 41.18 -32.64
N LEU A 1184 -1.27 41.05 -33.34
CA LEU A 1184 -0.02 41.69 -32.93
C LEU A 1184 -0.06 43.18 -33.30
N LYS A 1185 0.00 44.06 -32.29
CA LYS A 1185 0.09 45.52 -32.46
C LYS A 1185 1.10 46.08 -31.45
N ASP A 1186 1.99 46.97 -31.91
CA ASP A 1186 3.01 47.65 -31.09
C ASP A 1186 3.85 46.68 -30.23
N GLY A 1187 4.13 45.48 -30.77
CA GLY A 1187 4.89 44.43 -30.09
C GLY A 1187 4.14 43.70 -28.97
N ARG A 1188 2.79 43.77 -28.94
CA ARG A 1188 1.91 43.11 -27.96
C ARG A 1188 0.74 42.40 -28.64
N TYR A 1189 0.23 41.33 -28.05
CA TYR A 1189 -1.03 40.72 -28.50
C TYR A 1189 -2.23 41.48 -27.90
N ILE A 1190 -3.21 41.82 -28.73
CA ILE A 1190 -4.45 42.51 -28.35
C ILE A 1190 -5.63 41.70 -28.91
N LEU A 1191 -6.72 41.55 -28.15
CA LEU A 1191 -7.95 40.88 -28.58
C LEU A 1191 -8.63 41.64 -29.72
N LEU A 1192 -9.32 40.94 -30.63
CA LEU A 1192 -9.98 41.58 -31.78
C LEU A 1192 -11.21 42.41 -31.38
N ASP A 1193 -12.01 41.97 -30.40
CA ASP A 1193 -13.24 42.67 -29.96
C ASP A 1193 -12.99 44.07 -29.39
N ASP A 1194 -11.85 44.26 -28.71
CA ASP A 1194 -11.47 45.55 -28.13
C ASP A 1194 -11.22 46.63 -29.20
N VAL A 1195 -10.99 46.25 -30.45
CA VAL A 1195 -10.75 47.19 -31.56
C VAL A 1195 -12.05 47.85 -32.00
N HIS A 1196 -13.16 47.12 -32.08
CA HIS A 1196 -14.45 47.66 -32.56
C HIS A 1196 -15.09 48.67 -31.60
N LEU A 1197 -14.71 48.67 -30.32
CA LEU A 1197 -15.10 49.69 -29.35
C LEU A 1197 -14.21 50.94 -29.36
N SER A 1198 -13.04 50.88 -30.02
CA SER A 1198 -12.10 52.01 -30.12
C SER A 1198 -12.28 52.87 -31.38
N SER A 1199 -13.18 52.47 -32.29
CA SER A 1199 -13.46 53.13 -33.56
C SER A 1199 -14.91 53.64 -33.69
N ARG A 1200 -15.59 53.84 -32.55
CA ARG A 1200 -16.92 54.48 -32.44
C ARG A 1200 -16.88 55.62 -31.45
#